data_AF-A0AB36FTC2-F1
#
_entry.id   AF-A0AB36FTC2-F1
#
_cell.length_a   1.000
_cell.length_b   1.000
_cell.length_c   1.000
_cell.angle_alpha   90.00
_cell.angle_beta   90.00
_cell.angle_gamma   90.00
#
_symmetry.space_group_name_H-M   'P 1'
#
loop_
_entity.id
_entity.type
_entity.pdbx_description
1 polymer ?
#
loop_
_entity_poly.entity_id
_entity_poly.type
_entity_poly.pdbx_seq_one_letter_code
_entity_poly.pdbx_strand_id
1 'polypeptide(L)'
;MLLGVRGYSNPIRSLKILLIIMKILADLKQRLSTSENPILGELYSLASTIETDCRHHLKRISLVLPEFDLHDESHSEKVLSNIESLLGDAGIRRLTSYELFFLHLAPFLHDCALAPPDWELKLLRATEGGEHYHDPYCLLKHDLKAPLKLSEAVSFIEANQEVLYQSFDEVSKWRFSPETQEQLHEELAHILVEYQEFRNGSKQTFSLIKSQDEYERESEAIRFSFIRANHHLRVEKYIANLSRLFEGQITGRVWGKKLASDLSKVCRSHCENVSYIQDSLDAVAHYLGDDTANLQLIALLLRLGDILHFSFDRAPRVLRTSREFQSEYSFQQWAMKDNGVNYSIGDGLISFKAFCESPRDYFKVHEYLDWVDLEIQNYFLFERKWLGSYIKLPEKVDRSGIKSDGSFIPKHGLKFTLSQRKILELLMGVGLYKDKYACLRELYQNSLDACRSMQASSTQEEGILRFKIEFDIERKGSDTFLICRDNGCGMTNEIIENYLLNIGNSYYRSSEFSRRQASWNDSFTPTSQFGIGILSCFMIGSSIEITTKTQGGDFVSCAIDGPHESFYYKTPSKFETEKIVRSGTQIKVLLNDSVATELNNEDLNKVELLLLREKPNLRGKFTSYKDIYANWDNHLFNKINKIVDSPFPNIDVVIKLKGKNELKLLPKPTEFELTSELESDLAFIDYLVGDMYWKRPEYLFSEVRHNIKTYKIMVEYKGIEFITHLSLPTDNVTFGDIAALRVMPIVGSTGVCIDGISVGTNTSMPHDIEMCFPISYIGLLNFTGEKRPQLSVDRNSITAWPEGLKEDMATITSKLTEQVLCVVVEHIKTFKLQPDSKEVRFTWDYLFDRFRFGSQGFIQSIINNHYGDVSSASLCALTGTDITISDFMKMSPLKIVSPNKQVLPQFTKTLLYGKLLSSNSIQVKGEDVLLEHNGNNFTLPSKTRYRGDGQVILIKADSWDVSYDLVSSMLPVVSPRLFDAVTKGDSGSLGPIGEKGIQLMNYSNGIGAFFGQSPLAIHDKMGLFSIKERDNFEEKVANEVYYFETKRSRFGLHEINEQESRYENKSINVLYLFVSPRTLTQREEEKLAELSSEEASYAKGVREGWSILITGVSVDNVVVMPGRQDRGELVKKLSPHFWEDNSEYNFKFLDGADLKEFM
;
A
#
# COMPACT_ATOMS: atom_id res chain seq x y z
N MET A 1 9.40 49.78 36.29
CA MET A 1 9.83 49.54 37.68
C MET A 1 11.33 49.34 37.67
N LEU A 2 12.04 50.24 38.35
CA LEU A 2 13.45 50.11 38.72
C LEU A 2 13.63 49.01 39.77
N LEU A 3 14.82 48.40 39.79
CA LEU A 3 15.54 47.66 40.86
C LEU A 3 16.22 46.45 40.18
N GLY A 4 17.53 46.21 40.19
CA GLY A 4 18.64 46.82 40.90
C GLY A 4 19.73 45.74 41.02
N VAL A 5 20.75 45.78 40.15
CA VAL A 5 21.95 44.95 40.28
C VAL A 5 23.17 45.87 40.32
N ARG A 6 23.62 46.16 41.55
CA ARG A 6 25.02 46.55 41.84
C ARG A 6 25.84 45.27 41.61
N GLY A 7 26.94 45.22 40.88
CA GLY A 7 27.99 46.20 40.70
C GLY A 7 29.28 45.60 41.28
N TYR A 8 30.06 44.95 40.42
CA TYR A 8 31.53 44.85 40.56
C TYR A 8 32.15 45.09 39.18
N SER A 9 32.26 46.37 38.87
CA SER A 9 33.17 46.91 37.87
C SER A 9 34.52 47.21 38.54
N ASN A 10 35.61 46.61 38.08
CA ASN A 10 36.91 47.28 37.99
C ASN A 10 37.88 46.49 37.09
N PRO A 11 38.88 47.14 36.49
CA PRO A 11 39.00 47.22 35.04
C PRO A 11 40.32 46.59 34.54
N ILE A 12 40.37 46.32 33.23
CA ILE A 12 41.53 46.52 32.36
C ILE A 12 42.88 46.21 33.04
N ARG A 13 43.22 44.92 33.16
CA ARG A 13 44.63 44.50 33.09
C ARG A 13 44.92 44.18 31.63
N SER A 14 45.48 45.20 30.97
CA SER A 14 46.47 45.08 29.90
C SER A 14 46.60 43.69 29.28
N LEU A 15 46.06 43.55 28.06
CA LEU A 15 46.54 42.61 27.07
C LEU A 15 48.08 42.78 26.95
N LYS A 16 48.83 41.99 27.71
CA LYS A 16 50.04 41.41 27.17
C LYS A 16 49.56 40.35 26.20
N ILE A 17 49.52 40.71 24.91
CA ILE A 17 49.62 39.74 23.82
C ILE A 17 50.97 39.04 24.05
N LEU A 18 50.99 38.01 24.88
CA LEU A 18 52.00 36.98 24.79
C LEU A 18 51.68 36.29 23.46
N LEU A 19 52.58 36.39 22.47
CA LEU A 19 52.70 35.29 21.53
C LEU A 19 52.83 34.03 22.39
N ILE A 20 51.82 33.16 22.36
CA ILE A 20 52.01 31.78 22.80
C ILE A 20 53.00 31.23 21.78
N ILE A 21 54.28 31.19 22.14
CA ILE A 21 55.26 30.49 21.33
C ILE A 21 54.88 29.02 21.45
N MET A 22 54.43 28.42 20.33
CA MET A 22 54.08 27.00 20.27
C MET A 22 55.29 26.19 20.75
N LYS A 23 55.08 25.29 21.71
CA LYS A 23 56.16 24.59 22.43
C LYS A 23 57.02 23.76 21.49
N ILE A 24 56.42 23.12 20.48
CA ILE A 24 57.17 22.32 19.49
C ILE A 24 58.15 23.20 18.70
N LEU A 25 57.69 24.32 18.15
CA LEU A 25 58.55 25.25 17.42
C LEU A 25 59.57 25.96 18.34
N ALA A 26 59.17 26.23 19.58
CA ALA A 26 60.06 26.78 20.61
C ALA A 26 61.21 25.82 20.93
N ASP A 27 60.93 24.53 21.10
CA ASP A 27 61.92 23.50 21.39
C ASP A 27 62.87 23.33 20.21
N LEU A 28 62.37 23.32 18.97
CA LEU A 28 63.19 23.30 17.76
C LEU A 28 64.14 24.51 17.70
N LYS A 29 63.64 25.71 18.02
CA LYS A 29 64.44 26.94 18.11
C LYS A 29 65.46 26.91 19.26
N GLN A 30 65.10 26.31 20.40
CA GLN A 30 66.02 26.14 21.51
C GLN A 30 67.17 25.21 21.15
N ARG A 31 66.89 24.08 20.47
CA ARG A 31 67.91 23.14 19.98
C ARG A 31 68.90 23.79 19.02
N LEU A 32 68.41 24.70 18.16
CA LEU A 32 69.25 25.52 17.30
C LEU A 32 70.27 26.35 18.10
N SER A 33 69.89 26.89 19.26
CA SER A 33 70.79 27.70 20.09
C SER A 33 71.85 26.88 20.87
N THR A 34 71.69 25.55 20.93
CA THR A 34 72.53 24.66 21.75
C THR A 34 73.29 23.59 20.95
N SER A 35 73.05 23.47 19.63
CA SER A 35 73.59 22.41 18.77
C SER A 35 74.51 22.98 17.68
N GLU A 36 75.57 22.27 17.33
CA GLU A 36 76.43 22.58 16.18
C GLU A 36 75.89 22.04 14.85
N ASN A 37 74.72 21.38 14.84
CA ASN A 37 74.14 20.79 13.63
C ASN A 37 73.48 21.86 12.73
N PRO A 38 74.04 22.17 11.55
CA PRO A 38 73.54 23.25 10.68
C PRO A 38 72.12 22.99 10.13
N ILE A 39 71.69 21.71 10.05
CA ILE A 39 70.36 21.33 9.52
C ILE A 39 69.20 21.90 10.35
N LEU A 40 69.42 22.15 11.65
CA LEU A 40 68.38 22.66 12.54
C LEU A 40 67.93 24.07 12.16
N GLY A 41 68.89 24.90 11.70
CA GLY A 41 68.58 26.26 11.25
C GLY A 41 67.75 26.24 9.96
N GLU A 42 68.08 25.31 9.06
CA GLU A 42 67.37 25.09 7.80
C GLU A 42 65.95 24.58 8.04
N LEU A 43 65.77 23.56 8.91
CA LEU A 43 64.45 23.04 9.30
C LEU A 43 63.58 24.12 9.95
N TYR A 44 64.13 24.91 10.87
CA TYR A 44 63.39 25.99 11.55
C TYR A 44 62.97 27.10 10.57
N SER A 45 63.88 27.51 9.68
CA SER A 45 63.62 28.53 8.66
C SER A 45 62.55 28.07 7.66
N LEU A 46 62.65 26.82 7.20
CA LEU A 46 61.69 26.22 6.28
C LEU A 46 60.31 26.08 6.93
N ALA A 47 60.25 25.59 8.17
CA ALA A 47 59.01 25.48 8.92
C ALA A 47 58.31 26.83 9.09
N SER A 48 59.06 27.87 9.47
CA SER A 48 58.52 29.22 9.67
C SER A 48 58.01 29.84 8.37
N THR A 49 58.70 29.59 7.25
CA THR A 49 58.31 30.07 5.91
C THR A 49 56.99 29.43 5.48
N ILE A 50 56.92 28.09 5.52
CA ILE A 50 55.73 27.34 5.10
C ILE A 50 54.53 27.66 6.00
N GLU A 51 54.71 27.74 7.32
CA GLU A 51 53.63 28.11 8.24
C GLU A 51 53.02 29.47 7.87
N THR A 52 53.86 30.47 7.59
CA THR A 52 53.40 31.81 7.20
C THR A 52 52.56 31.76 5.92
N ASP A 53 53.04 31.02 4.91
CA ASP A 53 52.32 30.85 3.65
C ASP A 53 50.97 30.14 3.86
N CYS A 54 50.94 29.06 4.65
CA CYS A 54 49.74 28.30 4.95
C CYS A 54 48.70 29.12 5.72
N ARG A 55 49.10 29.92 6.71
CA ARG A 55 48.17 30.78 7.47
C ARG A 55 47.37 31.71 6.58
N HIS A 56 48.02 32.30 5.57
CA HIS A 56 47.31 33.13 4.59
C HIS A 56 46.37 32.31 3.70
N HIS A 57 46.80 31.12 3.29
CA HIS A 57 46.03 30.24 2.42
C HIS A 57 44.78 29.65 3.10
N LEU A 58 44.89 29.19 4.35
CA LEU A 58 43.78 28.55 5.09
C LEU A 58 42.56 29.48 5.26
N LYS A 59 42.75 30.80 5.32
CA LYS A 59 41.64 31.78 5.35
C LYS A 59 40.68 31.64 4.18
N ARG A 60 41.20 31.19 3.03
CA ARG A 60 40.42 30.98 1.80
C ARG A 60 39.40 29.85 1.93
N ILE A 61 39.57 28.90 2.87
CA ILE A 61 38.60 27.81 3.06
C ILE A 61 37.21 28.35 3.37
N SER A 62 37.12 29.42 4.18
CA SER A 62 35.83 30.06 4.51
C SER A 62 35.12 30.69 3.31
N LEU A 63 35.86 31.01 2.24
CA LEU A 63 35.31 31.52 0.97
C LEU A 63 34.89 30.39 0.03
N VAL A 64 35.66 29.29 0.01
CA VAL A 64 35.38 28.15 -0.88
C VAL A 64 34.28 27.25 -0.32
N LEU A 65 34.24 27.06 1.00
CA LEU A 65 33.30 26.20 1.72
C LEU A 65 32.58 27.02 2.81
N PRO A 66 31.67 27.93 2.43
CA PRO A 66 31.05 28.88 3.35
C PRO A 66 30.17 28.23 4.44
N GLU A 67 29.69 27.01 4.23
CA GLU A 67 28.88 26.30 5.21
C GLU A 67 29.70 25.37 6.11
N PHE A 68 30.98 25.16 5.83
CA PHE A 68 31.84 24.29 6.63
C PHE A 68 32.28 25.00 7.92
N ASP A 69 32.52 24.25 8.99
CA ASP A 69 33.04 24.81 10.24
C ASP A 69 34.47 25.34 10.06
N LEU A 70 35.00 26.04 11.06
CA LEU A 70 36.28 26.73 10.91
C LEU A 70 37.43 25.75 10.69
N HIS A 71 38.13 25.91 9.58
CA HIS A 71 39.37 25.21 9.21
C HIS A 71 40.44 26.24 8.79
N ASP A 72 40.46 27.41 9.46
CA ASP A 72 41.46 28.46 9.24
C ASP A 72 42.70 28.28 10.15
N GLU A 73 43.57 29.28 10.24
CA GLU A 73 44.77 29.18 11.10
C GLU A 73 44.46 28.84 12.56
N SER A 74 43.29 29.23 13.08
CA SER A 74 42.91 28.95 14.47
C SER A 74 42.66 27.46 14.70
N HIS A 75 42.15 26.76 13.68
CA HIS A 75 41.98 25.31 13.71
C HIS A 75 43.34 24.61 13.74
N SER A 76 44.25 24.94 12.83
CA SER A 76 45.61 24.37 12.79
C SER A 76 46.38 24.63 14.10
N GLU A 77 46.26 25.82 14.67
CA GLU A 77 46.86 26.14 15.97
C GLU A 77 46.30 25.27 17.09
N LYS A 78 44.98 25.02 17.08
CA LYS A 78 44.33 24.17 18.06
C LYS A 78 44.72 22.71 17.92
N VAL A 79 44.82 22.20 16.70
CA VAL A 79 45.33 20.84 16.42
C VAL A 79 46.73 20.66 16.98
N LEU A 80 47.62 21.61 16.69
CA LEU A 80 48.98 21.59 17.24
C LEU A 80 48.99 21.71 18.77
N SER A 81 48.14 22.57 19.36
CA SER A 81 47.97 22.66 20.80
C SER A 81 47.47 21.34 21.42
N ASN A 82 46.58 20.60 20.75
CA ASN A 82 46.12 19.30 21.20
C ASN A 82 47.27 18.29 21.22
N ILE A 83 48.06 18.24 20.14
CA ILE A 83 49.26 17.41 20.03
C ILE A 83 50.24 17.72 21.17
N GLU A 84 50.50 19.00 21.44
CA GLU A 84 51.37 19.44 22.55
C GLU A 84 50.84 19.00 23.92
N SER A 85 49.52 19.09 24.14
CA SER A 85 48.88 18.61 25.37
C SER A 85 48.93 17.09 25.53
N LEU A 86 48.81 16.32 24.44
CA LEU A 86 48.94 14.86 24.44
C LEU A 86 50.37 14.41 24.77
N LEU A 87 51.36 15.09 24.20
CA LEU A 87 52.79 14.81 24.44
C LEU A 87 53.26 15.24 25.83
N GLY A 88 52.79 16.41 26.30
CA GLY A 88 53.33 17.09 27.46
C GLY A 88 54.81 17.47 27.29
N ASP A 89 55.35 18.21 28.26
CA ASP A 89 56.72 18.74 28.15
C ASP A 89 57.79 17.64 28.09
N ALA A 90 57.54 16.49 28.73
CA ALA A 90 58.43 15.34 28.68
C ALA A 90 58.37 14.60 27.33
N GLY A 91 57.19 14.50 26.70
CA GLY A 91 57.06 13.92 25.36
C GLY A 91 57.77 14.77 24.32
N ILE A 92 57.54 16.09 24.32
CA ILE A 92 58.16 17.02 23.37
C ILE A 92 59.69 16.95 23.43
N ARG A 93 60.29 16.92 24.63
CA ARG A 93 61.75 16.81 24.80
C ARG A 93 62.34 15.49 24.30
N ARG A 94 61.55 14.42 24.17
CA ARG A 94 62.00 13.11 23.66
C ARG A 94 61.98 13.01 22.15
N LEU A 95 61.21 13.87 21.47
CA LEU A 95 61.10 13.86 20.01
C LEU A 95 62.40 14.28 19.35
N THR A 96 62.67 13.77 18.16
CA THR A 96 63.81 14.20 17.34
C THR A 96 63.51 15.54 16.66
N SER A 97 64.56 16.13 16.10
CA SER A 97 64.45 17.41 15.39
C SER A 97 63.53 17.34 14.16
N TYR A 98 63.56 16.20 13.45
CA TYR A 98 62.68 15.94 12.32
C TYR A 98 61.23 15.69 12.75
N GLU A 99 61.00 15.00 13.87
CA GLU A 99 59.64 14.82 14.41
C GLU A 99 59.01 16.13 14.83
N LEU A 100 59.76 17.02 15.48
CA LEU A 100 59.30 18.38 15.80
C LEU A 100 58.97 19.17 14.52
N PHE A 101 59.80 19.07 13.49
CA PHE A 101 59.56 19.72 12.20
C PHE A 101 58.25 19.23 11.55
N PHE A 102 58.04 17.91 11.47
CA PHE A 102 56.81 17.37 10.87
C PHE A 102 55.56 17.67 11.70
N LEU A 103 55.62 17.52 13.02
CA LEU A 103 54.47 17.82 13.90
C LEU A 103 54.11 19.30 13.90
N HIS A 104 55.07 20.19 13.66
CA HIS A 104 54.78 21.61 13.49
C HIS A 104 54.06 21.89 12.17
N LEU A 105 54.54 21.34 11.05
CA LEU A 105 54.01 21.68 9.73
C LEU A 105 52.74 20.94 9.33
N ALA A 106 52.59 19.67 9.73
CA ALA A 106 51.46 18.86 9.29
C ALA A 106 50.08 19.47 9.67
N PRO A 107 49.86 20.03 10.88
CA PRO A 107 48.61 20.71 11.23
C PRO A 107 48.26 21.90 10.33
N PHE A 108 49.24 22.63 9.79
CA PHE A 108 48.99 23.77 8.90
C PHE A 108 48.79 23.35 7.43
N LEU A 109 49.32 22.19 7.04
CA LEU A 109 49.27 21.73 5.65
C LEU A 109 48.08 20.82 5.35
N HIS A 110 47.67 19.95 6.28
CA HIS A 110 46.73 18.85 6.00
C HIS A 110 45.40 19.29 5.35
N ASP A 111 44.90 20.47 5.72
CA ASP A 111 43.67 21.07 5.21
C ASP A 111 43.84 22.04 4.03
N CYS A 112 45.07 22.36 3.60
CA CYS A 112 45.31 23.35 2.55
C CYS A 112 44.57 23.03 1.23
N ALA A 113 44.34 21.76 0.94
CA ALA A 113 43.60 21.32 -0.25
C ALA A 113 42.07 21.50 -0.16
N LEU A 114 41.51 21.90 0.99
CA LEU A 114 40.13 22.36 1.11
C LEU A 114 39.89 23.73 0.44
N ALA A 115 40.97 24.46 0.14
CA ALA A 115 40.94 25.72 -0.61
C ALA A 115 41.60 25.58 -2.00
N PRO A 116 40.92 24.94 -2.98
CA PRO A 116 41.34 24.98 -4.38
C PRO A 116 41.56 26.42 -4.89
N PRO A 117 42.50 26.59 -5.83
CA PRO A 117 42.63 27.82 -6.60
C PRO A 117 41.42 28.00 -7.54
N ASP A 118 41.21 29.23 -8.02
CA ASP A 118 40.01 29.58 -8.81
C ASP A 118 39.90 28.79 -10.12
N TRP A 119 41.02 28.44 -10.76
CA TRP A 119 41.00 27.68 -12.02
C TRP A 119 40.52 26.24 -11.84
N GLU A 120 40.79 25.61 -10.69
CA GLU A 120 40.22 24.31 -10.37
C GLU A 120 38.72 24.40 -10.14
N LEU A 121 38.26 25.41 -9.39
CA LEU A 121 36.82 25.63 -9.18
C LEU A 121 36.08 25.86 -10.51
N LYS A 122 36.67 26.65 -11.41
CA LYS A 122 36.15 26.84 -12.78
C LYS A 122 36.15 25.54 -13.57
N LEU A 123 37.18 24.71 -13.45
CA LEU A 123 37.25 23.41 -14.11
C LEU A 123 36.13 22.47 -13.63
N LEU A 124 35.86 22.43 -12.31
CA LEU A 124 34.74 21.66 -11.77
C LEU A 124 33.42 22.16 -12.38
N ARG A 125 33.19 23.48 -12.43
CA ARG A 125 31.98 24.06 -13.03
C ARG A 125 31.85 23.83 -14.53
N ALA A 126 32.98 23.77 -15.23
CA ALA A 126 33.02 23.53 -16.68
C ALA A 126 32.40 22.18 -17.08
N THR A 127 32.34 21.20 -16.18
CA THR A 127 31.72 19.90 -16.48
C THR A 127 30.22 19.83 -16.16
N GLU A 128 29.68 20.77 -15.38
CA GLU A 128 28.34 20.65 -14.77
C GLU A 128 27.24 21.05 -15.76
N GLY A 129 26.65 20.06 -16.41
CA GLY A 129 25.50 20.30 -17.26
C GLY A 129 24.90 19.05 -17.86
N GLY A 130 23.58 18.99 -17.94
CA GLY A 130 22.82 18.00 -18.67
C GLY A 130 22.13 18.59 -19.90
N GLU A 131 21.13 17.87 -20.42
CA GLU A 131 20.32 18.35 -21.55
C GLU A 131 19.40 19.52 -21.17
N HIS A 132 18.88 19.52 -19.93
CA HIS A 132 17.85 20.47 -19.50
C HIS A 132 18.39 21.61 -18.61
N TYR A 133 19.30 21.29 -17.68
CA TYR A 133 19.86 22.23 -16.72
C TYR A 133 21.39 22.21 -16.80
N HIS A 134 22.04 23.36 -16.62
CA HIS A 134 23.50 23.48 -16.70
C HIS A 134 24.02 24.69 -15.94
N ASP A 135 25.25 24.61 -15.42
CA ASP A 135 25.90 25.77 -14.81
C ASP A 135 26.22 26.83 -15.89
N PRO A 136 26.10 28.14 -15.59
CA PRO A 136 26.44 29.19 -16.54
C PRO A 136 27.88 29.17 -17.08
N TYR A 137 28.81 28.58 -16.32
CA TYR A 137 30.21 28.40 -16.70
C TYR A 137 30.49 27.01 -17.31
N CYS A 138 29.45 26.23 -17.60
CA CYS A 138 29.57 24.91 -18.20
C CYS A 138 30.14 24.97 -19.63
N LEU A 139 31.14 24.13 -19.91
CA LEU A 139 31.80 24.01 -21.22
C LEU A 139 31.58 22.63 -21.85
N LEU A 140 31.36 21.57 -21.06
CA LEU A 140 31.27 20.17 -21.54
C LEU A 140 29.85 19.58 -21.53
N LYS A 141 28.96 20.06 -20.66
CA LYS A 141 27.65 19.44 -20.35
C LYS A 141 27.77 17.92 -20.15
N HIS A 142 28.43 17.51 -19.09
CA HIS A 142 28.87 16.12 -18.91
C HIS A 142 28.19 15.35 -17.78
N ASP A 143 27.02 15.79 -17.32
CA ASP A 143 26.28 15.09 -16.27
C ASP A 143 25.83 13.70 -16.76
N LEU A 144 26.12 12.67 -15.96
CA LEU A 144 25.71 11.27 -16.18
C LEU A 144 26.31 10.61 -17.44
N LYS A 145 27.37 11.19 -18.02
CA LYS A 145 28.12 10.62 -19.14
C LYS A 145 29.37 9.90 -18.66
N ALA A 146 29.84 8.93 -19.44
CA ALA A 146 31.10 8.26 -19.14
C ALA A 146 32.24 9.29 -18.99
N PRO A 147 33.06 9.22 -17.93
CA PRO A 147 34.18 10.15 -17.73
C PRO A 147 35.10 10.18 -18.95
N LEU A 148 35.67 11.35 -19.23
CA LEU A 148 36.64 11.49 -20.31
C LEU A 148 37.87 10.62 -20.05
N LYS A 149 38.53 10.17 -21.12
CA LYS A 149 39.89 9.63 -20.99
C LYS A 149 40.84 10.77 -20.64
N LEU A 150 41.93 10.48 -19.92
CA LEU A 150 42.93 11.49 -19.55
C LEU A 150 43.44 12.30 -20.75
N SER A 151 43.68 11.66 -21.90
CA SER A 151 44.10 12.36 -23.13
C SER A 151 43.05 13.33 -23.66
N GLU A 152 41.75 12.99 -23.53
CA GLU A 152 40.63 13.84 -23.95
C GLU A 152 40.46 15.01 -22.97
N ALA A 153 40.64 14.76 -21.68
CA ALA A 153 40.62 15.78 -20.63
C ALA A 153 41.77 16.79 -20.82
N VAL A 154 42.99 16.34 -21.09
CA VAL A 154 44.13 17.23 -21.43
C VAL A 154 43.81 18.08 -22.65
N SER A 155 43.33 17.46 -23.74
CA SER A 155 42.94 18.19 -24.97
C SER A 155 41.86 19.25 -24.68
N PHE A 156 40.91 18.93 -23.81
CA PHE A 156 39.88 19.88 -23.38
C PHE A 156 40.48 21.06 -22.59
N ILE A 157 41.42 20.81 -21.68
CA ILE A 157 42.08 21.87 -20.89
C ILE A 157 42.92 22.77 -21.79
N GLU A 158 43.69 22.20 -22.71
CA GLU A 158 44.48 22.95 -23.69
C GLU A 158 43.60 23.88 -24.54
N ALA A 159 42.44 23.38 -24.99
CA ALA A 159 41.50 24.16 -25.79
C ALA A 159 40.80 25.29 -25.02
N ASN A 160 40.74 25.21 -23.68
CA ASN A 160 39.98 26.14 -22.83
C ASN A 160 40.85 26.89 -21.80
N GLN A 161 42.17 26.84 -21.94
CA GLN A 161 43.13 27.40 -20.97
C GLN A 161 42.93 28.89 -20.66
N GLU A 162 42.57 29.70 -21.66
CA GLU A 162 42.34 31.15 -21.49
C GLU A 162 41.17 31.42 -20.54
N VAL A 163 40.13 30.59 -20.57
CA VAL A 163 38.94 30.70 -19.71
C VAL A 163 39.24 30.17 -18.31
N LEU A 164 39.95 29.03 -18.23
CA LEU A 164 40.22 28.34 -16.97
C LEU A 164 41.20 29.11 -16.09
N TYR A 165 42.40 29.42 -16.59
CA TYR A 165 43.48 30.02 -15.77
C TYR A 165 44.20 31.22 -16.42
N GLN A 166 43.76 31.68 -17.60
CA GLN A 166 44.30 32.84 -18.35
C GLN A 166 45.74 32.67 -18.83
N SER A 167 46.72 32.61 -17.93
CA SER A 167 48.14 32.41 -18.25
C SER A 167 48.84 31.56 -17.19
N PHE A 168 49.81 30.75 -17.63
CA PHE A 168 50.61 29.94 -16.70
C PHE A 168 51.48 30.82 -15.77
N ASP A 169 51.87 32.02 -16.21
CA ASP A 169 52.62 32.97 -15.39
C ASP A 169 51.87 33.35 -14.10
N GLU A 170 50.55 33.56 -14.16
CA GLU A 170 49.75 33.82 -12.96
C GLU A 170 49.58 32.57 -12.10
N VAL A 171 49.44 31.38 -12.70
CA VAL A 171 49.37 30.12 -11.96
C VAL A 171 50.67 29.88 -11.19
N SER A 172 51.83 30.11 -11.82
CA SER A 172 53.16 29.89 -11.23
C SER A 172 53.47 30.76 -9.99
N LYS A 173 52.71 31.85 -9.77
CA LYS A 173 52.82 32.68 -8.56
C LYS A 173 52.12 32.05 -7.36
N TRP A 174 51.19 31.12 -7.59
CA TRP A 174 50.50 30.45 -6.51
C TRP A 174 51.40 29.41 -5.84
N ARG A 175 51.32 29.32 -4.52
CA ARG A 175 52.33 28.66 -3.72
C ARG A 175 52.42 27.15 -3.96
N PHE A 176 51.29 26.50 -4.22
CA PHE A 176 51.21 25.06 -4.48
C PHE A 176 51.12 24.75 -5.99
N SER A 177 51.54 25.70 -6.85
CA SER A 177 51.45 25.54 -8.30
C SER A 177 52.41 24.47 -8.84
N PRO A 178 52.00 23.71 -9.87
CA PRO A 178 52.89 22.82 -10.60
C PRO A 178 54.04 23.58 -11.27
N GLU A 179 55.11 22.85 -11.57
CA GLU A 179 56.35 23.47 -12.06
C GLU A 179 56.28 23.94 -13.51
N THR A 180 55.46 23.25 -14.31
CA THR A 180 55.35 23.40 -15.75
C THR A 180 53.89 23.39 -16.16
N GLN A 181 53.60 23.98 -17.32
CA GLN A 181 52.24 24.03 -17.84
C GLN A 181 51.71 22.64 -18.17
N GLU A 182 52.57 21.75 -18.65
CA GLU A 182 52.23 20.37 -18.98
C GLU A 182 51.80 19.59 -17.73
N GLN A 183 52.50 19.78 -16.60
CA GLN A 183 52.09 19.17 -15.32
C GLN A 183 50.77 19.74 -14.82
N LEU A 184 50.53 21.05 -14.96
CA LEU A 184 49.24 21.65 -14.64
C LEU A 184 48.11 21.01 -15.45
N HIS A 185 48.31 20.79 -16.75
CA HIS A 185 47.32 20.15 -17.60
C HIS A 185 47.02 18.71 -17.17
N GLU A 186 48.06 17.94 -16.85
CA GLU A 186 47.91 16.57 -16.35
C GLU A 186 47.15 16.54 -15.01
N GLU A 187 47.51 17.41 -14.06
CA GLU A 187 46.83 17.51 -12.76
C GLU A 187 45.36 17.90 -12.90
N LEU A 188 45.06 18.92 -13.72
CA LEU A 188 43.69 19.34 -14.00
C LEU A 188 42.92 18.22 -14.73
N ALA A 189 43.55 17.47 -15.63
CA ALA A 189 42.89 16.36 -16.32
C ALA A 189 42.46 15.27 -15.33
N HIS A 190 43.32 14.92 -14.37
CA HIS A 190 42.98 14.01 -13.29
C HIS A 190 41.81 14.52 -12.45
N ILE A 191 41.85 15.78 -12.01
CA ILE A 191 40.78 16.39 -11.20
C ILE A 191 39.44 16.37 -11.96
N LEU A 192 39.45 16.69 -13.27
CA LEU A 192 38.25 16.69 -14.10
C LEU A 192 37.64 15.29 -14.18
N VAL A 193 38.45 14.27 -14.46
CA VAL A 193 37.98 12.89 -14.59
C VAL A 193 37.46 12.36 -13.25
N GLU A 194 38.20 12.56 -12.16
CA GLU A 194 37.79 12.18 -10.81
C GLU A 194 36.48 12.87 -10.41
N TYR A 195 36.31 14.15 -10.76
CA TYR A 195 35.08 14.88 -10.47
C TYR A 195 33.90 14.38 -11.31
N GLN A 196 34.11 14.06 -12.59
CA GLN A 196 33.08 13.45 -13.44
C GLN A 196 32.63 12.10 -12.87
N GLU A 197 33.56 11.26 -12.43
CA GLU A 197 33.26 9.99 -11.75
C GLU A 197 32.46 10.22 -10.47
N PHE A 198 32.91 11.10 -9.60
CA PHE A 198 32.24 11.43 -8.34
C PHE A 198 30.82 11.95 -8.57
N ARG A 199 30.66 12.89 -9.51
CA ARG A 199 29.39 13.52 -9.85
C ARG A 199 28.38 12.53 -10.42
N ASN A 200 28.83 11.57 -11.23
CA ASN A 200 27.97 10.52 -11.78
C ASN A 200 27.36 9.59 -10.72
N GLY A 201 27.97 9.50 -9.53
CA GLY A 201 27.41 8.80 -8.38
C GLY A 201 26.06 9.37 -7.92
N SER A 202 25.78 10.65 -8.20
CA SER A 202 24.58 11.37 -7.76
C SER A 202 23.37 11.21 -8.69
N LYS A 203 23.28 10.10 -9.43
CA LYS A 203 22.21 9.85 -10.44
C LYS A 203 20.79 10.02 -9.88
N GLN A 204 20.55 9.58 -8.65
CA GLN A 204 19.23 9.72 -8.01
C GLN A 204 18.89 11.20 -7.75
N THR A 205 19.85 11.98 -7.25
CA THR A 205 19.70 13.44 -7.06
C THR A 205 19.29 14.11 -8.35
N PHE A 206 19.99 13.83 -9.46
CA PHE A 206 19.64 14.42 -10.76
C PHE A 206 18.22 14.07 -11.25
N SER A 207 17.69 12.89 -10.90
CA SER A 207 16.32 12.49 -11.27
C SER A 207 15.22 13.25 -10.53
N LEU A 208 15.55 13.90 -9.41
CA LEU A 208 14.60 14.64 -8.57
C LEU A 208 14.56 16.13 -8.89
N ILE A 209 15.56 16.66 -9.62
CA ILE A 209 15.68 18.08 -9.96
C ILE A 209 14.59 18.50 -10.95
N LYS A 210 13.86 19.56 -10.62
CA LYS A 210 12.73 20.08 -11.41
C LYS A 210 12.93 21.52 -11.88
N SER A 211 14.01 22.18 -11.47
CA SER A 211 14.29 23.58 -11.83
C SER A 211 15.79 23.87 -11.91
N GLN A 212 16.14 24.99 -12.57
CA GLN A 212 17.52 25.48 -12.65
C GLN A 212 18.07 25.87 -11.26
N ASP A 213 17.27 26.50 -10.40
CA ASP A 213 17.71 26.88 -9.05
C ASP A 213 17.97 25.66 -8.15
N GLU A 214 17.17 24.60 -8.27
CA GLU A 214 17.47 23.31 -7.62
C GLU A 214 18.76 22.70 -8.18
N TYR A 215 18.95 22.74 -9.50
CA TYR A 215 20.15 22.22 -10.14
C TYR A 215 21.43 22.92 -9.64
N GLU A 216 21.43 24.24 -9.54
CA GLU A 216 22.58 25.03 -9.10
C GLU A 216 22.94 24.72 -7.65
N ARG A 217 21.94 24.63 -6.75
CA ARG A 217 22.14 24.26 -5.34
C ARG A 217 22.70 22.84 -5.17
N GLU A 218 22.12 21.87 -5.85
CA GLU A 218 22.60 20.48 -5.78
C GLU A 218 23.99 20.33 -6.40
N SER A 219 24.27 21.03 -7.50
CA SER A 219 25.60 21.04 -8.12
C SER A 219 26.65 21.61 -7.17
N GLU A 220 26.32 22.70 -6.48
CA GLU A 220 27.18 23.27 -5.45
C GLU A 220 27.45 22.30 -4.30
N ALA A 221 26.42 21.65 -3.77
CA ALA A 221 26.56 20.64 -2.73
C ALA A 221 27.46 19.46 -3.18
N ILE A 222 27.34 19.02 -4.44
CA ILE A 222 28.20 17.98 -5.02
C ILE A 222 29.66 18.45 -5.12
N ARG A 223 29.92 19.68 -5.59
CA ARG A 223 31.28 20.25 -5.64
C ARG A 223 31.92 20.32 -4.25
N PHE A 224 31.19 20.84 -3.27
CA PHE A 224 31.69 20.94 -1.89
C PHE A 224 31.99 19.56 -1.30
N SER A 225 31.13 18.58 -1.55
CA SER A 225 31.34 17.20 -1.13
C SER A 225 32.57 16.59 -1.80
N PHE A 226 32.81 16.85 -3.10
CA PHE A 226 34.00 16.38 -3.80
C PHE A 226 35.28 16.97 -3.22
N ILE A 227 35.31 18.29 -2.98
CA ILE A 227 36.47 18.97 -2.39
C ILE A 227 36.77 18.37 -1.02
N ARG A 228 35.75 18.25 -0.16
CA ARG A 228 35.89 17.70 1.20
C ARG A 228 36.29 16.23 1.20
N ALA A 229 35.74 15.41 0.32
CA ALA A 229 36.04 13.98 0.28
C ALA A 229 37.49 13.71 -0.18
N ASN A 230 38.04 14.54 -1.07
CA ASN A 230 39.31 14.27 -1.74
C ASN A 230 40.48 15.18 -1.30
N HIS A 231 40.26 16.13 -0.38
CA HIS A 231 41.30 17.10 0.00
C HIS A 231 42.58 16.42 0.53
N HIS A 232 42.48 15.36 1.33
CA HIS A 232 43.63 14.61 1.81
C HIS A 232 44.44 13.92 0.70
N LEU A 233 43.82 13.54 -0.43
CA LEU A 233 44.56 13.02 -1.60
C LEU A 233 45.27 14.16 -2.33
N ARG A 234 44.59 15.30 -2.46
CA ARG A 234 45.09 16.49 -3.15
C ARG A 234 46.18 17.22 -2.37
N VAL A 235 46.16 17.16 -1.04
CA VAL A 235 47.20 17.77 -0.20
C VAL A 235 48.55 17.14 -0.45
N GLU A 236 48.58 15.86 -0.83
CA GLU A 236 49.82 15.18 -1.21
C GLU A 236 50.46 15.86 -2.42
N LYS A 237 49.66 16.17 -3.45
CA LYS A 237 50.12 16.90 -4.65
C LYS A 237 50.55 18.32 -4.30
N TYR A 238 49.79 19.03 -3.46
CA TYR A 238 50.15 20.39 -3.04
C TYR A 238 51.52 20.42 -2.35
N ILE A 239 51.79 19.47 -1.46
CA ILE A 239 53.08 19.36 -0.77
C ILE A 239 54.17 18.89 -1.73
N ALA A 240 53.86 18.01 -2.70
CA ALA A 240 54.79 17.63 -3.75
C ALA A 240 55.21 18.85 -4.60
N ASN A 241 54.29 19.76 -4.92
CA ASN A 241 54.57 21.01 -5.63
C ASN A 241 55.44 21.98 -4.81
N LEU A 242 55.40 21.87 -3.47
CA LEU A 242 56.34 22.59 -2.60
C LEU A 242 57.76 21.99 -2.59
N SER A 243 58.00 20.83 -3.19
CA SER A 243 59.28 20.11 -3.06
C SER A 243 60.50 20.96 -3.44
N ARG A 244 60.39 21.84 -4.44
CA ARG A 244 61.46 22.80 -4.81
C ARG A 244 61.90 23.70 -3.65
N LEU A 245 60.97 24.12 -2.81
CA LEU A 245 61.28 24.94 -1.63
C LEU A 245 62.12 24.14 -0.62
N PHE A 246 61.76 22.88 -0.42
CA PHE A 246 62.52 21.97 0.44
C PHE A 246 63.91 21.71 -0.14
N GLU A 247 64.02 21.43 -1.45
CA GLU A 247 65.30 21.22 -2.13
C GLU A 247 66.23 22.45 -2.10
N GLY A 248 65.64 23.65 -2.10
CA GLY A 248 66.38 24.91 -2.11
C GLY A 248 66.84 25.39 -0.73
N GLN A 249 66.14 24.99 0.34
CA GLN A 249 66.45 25.41 1.72
C GLN A 249 67.16 24.35 2.56
N ILE A 250 67.05 23.06 2.20
CA ILE A 250 67.69 21.95 2.91
C ILE A 250 69.00 21.56 2.22
N THR A 251 70.07 21.43 3.01
CA THR A 251 71.37 20.96 2.56
C THR A 251 71.24 19.55 1.99
N GLY A 252 71.61 19.40 0.72
CA GLY A 252 71.46 18.17 -0.04
C GLY A 252 70.05 17.98 -0.59
N ARG A 253 69.86 18.35 -1.87
CA ARG A 253 68.55 18.36 -2.56
C ARG A 253 67.73 17.08 -2.35
N VAL A 254 68.37 15.90 -2.39
CA VAL A 254 67.69 14.60 -2.21
C VAL A 254 67.00 14.50 -0.84
N TRP A 255 67.60 15.07 0.21
CA TRP A 255 67.02 15.08 1.55
C TRP A 255 65.83 16.03 1.66
N GLY A 256 65.92 17.21 1.06
CA GLY A 256 64.77 18.12 0.94
C GLY A 256 63.58 17.45 0.22
N LYS A 257 63.84 16.76 -0.90
CA LYS A 257 62.81 16.01 -1.63
C LYS A 257 62.19 14.88 -0.79
N LYS A 258 63.01 14.14 -0.02
CA LYS A 258 62.51 13.11 0.90
C LYS A 258 61.62 13.68 2.00
N LEU A 259 62.03 14.80 2.64
CA LEU A 259 61.22 15.49 3.66
C LEU A 259 59.87 15.92 3.11
N ALA A 260 59.83 16.51 1.91
CA ALA A 260 58.57 16.89 1.27
C ALA A 260 57.66 15.68 1.01
N SER A 261 58.22 14.58 0.48
CA SER A 261 57.47 13.35 0.21
C SER A 261 56.96 12.65 1.47
N ASP A 262 57.72 12.66 2.57
CA ASP A 262 57.28 12.02 3.80
C ASP A 262 56.23 12.89 4.52
N LEU A 263 56.37 14.22 4.49
CA LEU A 263 55.35 15.16 4.98
C LEU A 263 54.05 15.05 4.18
N SER A 264 54.13 14.87 2.86
CA SER A 264 52.96 14.74 1.98
C SER A 264 52.13 13.50 2.33
N LYS A 265 52.79 12.37 2.56
CA LYS A 265 52.14 11.11 3.00
C LYS A 265 51.55 11.22 4.40
N VAL A 266 52.25 11.88 5.34
CA VAL A 266 51.74 12.14 6.69
C VAL A 266 50.46 12.97 6.61
N CYS A 267 50.46 14.08 5.86
CA CYS A 267 49.28 14.93 5.71
C CYS A 267 48.13 14.17 5.03
N ARG A 268 48.41 13.39 3.99
CA ARG A 268 47.39 12.55 3.34
C ARG A 268 46.75 11.53 4.28
N SER A 269 47.51 10.99 5.21
CA SER A 269 47.04 9.93 6.10
C SER A 269 45.86 10.32 7.00
N HIS A 270 45.55 11.61 7.17
CA HIS A 270 44.59 12.05 8.19
C HIS A 270 43.13 11.63 7.90
N CYS A 271 42.77 11.45 6.62
CA CYS A 271 41.46 10.91 6.21
C CYS A 271 41.55 9.50 5.60
N GLU A 272 42.74 8.90 5.54
CA GLU A 272 42.93 7.53 5.04
C GLU A 272 42.53 6.48 6.08
N ASN A 273 42.36 5.23 5.64
CA ASN A 273 42.20 4.11 6.56
C ASN A 273 43.48 3.85 7.37
N VAL A 274 43.36 3.29 8.57
CA VAL A 274 44.50 2.94 9.43
C VAL A 274 45.53 2.03 8.75
N SER A 275 45.11 1.19 7.79
CA SER A 275 46.04 0.37 6.99
C SER A 275 47.04 1.19 6.18
N TYR A 276 46.64 2.37 5.69
CA TYR A 276 47.53 3.28 4.94
C TYR A 276 48.74 3.69 5.77
N ILE A 277 48.56 3.97 7.06
CA ILE A 277 49.65 4.32 7.98
C ILE A 277 50.65 3.15 8.08
N GLN A 278 50.15 1.92 8.12
CA GLN A 278 51.00 0.74 8.19
C GLN A 278 51.75 0.48 6.88
N ASP A 279 51.11 0.70 5.74
CA ASP A 279 51.65 0.33 4.44
C ASP A 279 52.54 1.42 3.82
N SER A 280 52.30 2.69 4.15
CA SER A 280 52.90 3.84 3.47
C SER A 280 53.85 4.70 4.32
N LEU A 281 53.85 4.53 5.65
CA LEU A 281 54.65 5.35 6.57
C LEU A 281 55.61 4.50 7.40
N ASP A 282 56.87 4.95 7.43
CA ASP A 282 57.95 4.28 8.16
C ASP A 282 57.88 4.55 9.67
N ALA A 283 58.07 3.51 10.49
CA ALA A 283 58.25 3.67 11.94
C ALA A 283 59.62 4.26 12.30
N VAL A 284 60.60 4.14 11.40
CA VAL A 284 61.96 4.70 11.54
C VAL A 284 62.42 5.22 10.17
N ALA A 285 62.15 6.49 9.89
CA ALA A 285 62.64 7.18 8.70
C ALA A 285 64.00 7.84 8.97
N HIS A 286 64.94 7.72 8.04
CA HIS A 286 66.28 8.30 8.12
C HIS A 286 66.40 9.55 7.26
N TYR A 287 67.11 10.56 7.77
CA TYR A 287 67.37 11.85 7.10
C TYR A 287 68.85 12.24 7.20
N LEU A 288 69.20 13.47 6.81
CA LEU A 288 70.57 13.95 6.91
C LEU A 288 71.02 14.04 8.37
N GLY A 289 72.14 13.39 8.70
CA GLY A 289 72.65 13.26 10.08
C GLY A 289 72.23 11.95 10.74
N ASP A 290 72.38 11.88 12.08
CA ASP A 290 72.09 10.68 12.86
C ASP A 290 70.64 10.60 13.39
N ASP A 291 69.86 11.67 13.23
CA ASP A 291 68.47 11.75 13.71
C ASP A 291 67.51 10.95 12.80
N THR A 292 66.54 10.27 13.41
CA THR A 292 65.44 9.55 12.72
C THR A 292 64.09 10.21 12.99
N ALA A 293 63.02 9.85 12.27
CA ALA A 293 61.65 10.21 12.64
C ALA A 293 60.70 9.03 12.56
N ASN A 294 59.77 8.92 13.51
CA ASN A 294 58.66 7.98 13.45
C ASN A 294 57.46 8.61 12.72
N LEU A 295 57.32 8.35 11.43
CA LEU A 295 56.25 8.93 10.61
C LEU A 295 54.86 8.38 10.97
N GLN A 296 54.79 7.14 11.47
CA GLN A 296 53.55 6.54 11.97
C GLN A 296 53.04 7.27 13.21
N LEU A 297 53.95 7.61 14.14
CA LEU A 297 53.62 8.41 15.33
C LEU A 297 53.09 9.79 14.92
N ILE A 298 53.78 10.48 14.00
CA ILE A 298 53.40 11.81 13.54
C ILE A 298 52.00 11.80 12.92
N ALA A 299 51.71 10.82 12.06
CA ALA A 299 50.39 10.65 11.43
C ALA A 299 49.27 10.41 12.46
N LEU A 300 49.50 9.53 13.44
CA LEU A 300 48.52 9.24 14.49
C LEU A 300 48.29 10.45 15.41
N LEU A 301 49.34 11.22 15.72
CA LEU A 301 49.22 12.46 16.49
C LEU A 301 48.46 13.55 15.72
N LEU A 302 48.71 13.70 14.41
CA LEU A 302 47.94 14.60 13.56
C LEU A 302 46.45 14.24 13.57
N ARG A 303 46.13 12.96 13.34
CA ARG A 303 44.76 12.43 13.33
C ARG A 303 44.05 12.65 14.67
N LEU A 304 44.71 12.29 15.78
CA LEU A 304 44.19 12.54 17.12
C LEU A 304 44.02 14.04 17.39
N GLY A 305 44.99 14.86 17.01
CA GLY A 305 44.94 16.31 17.20
C GLY A 305 43.75 16.97 16.49
N ASP A 306 43.49 16.58 15.23
CA ASP A 306 42.38 17.08 14.42
C ASP A 306 41.02 16.60 14.96
N ILE A 307 40.83 15.30 15.15
CA ILE A 307 39.55 14.76 15.60
C ILE A 307 39.18 15.23 17.01
N LEU A 308 40.17 15.51 17.88
CA LEU A 308 39.93 16.05 19.21
C LEU A 308 39.44 17.49 19.20
N HIS A 309 39.67 18.26 18.13
CA HIS A 309 39.15 19.63 18.01
C HIS A 309 37.65 19.60 17.69
N PHE A 310 36.86 19.14 18.66
CA PHE A 310 35.40 19.08 18.59
C PHE A 310 34.81 19.93 19.73
N SER A 311 34.75 21.23 19.50
CA SER A 311 34.35 22.23 20.49
C SER A 311 33.74 23.46 19.85
N PHE A 312 33.09 24.29 20.66
CA PHE A 312 32.38 25.48 20.22
C PHE A 312 33.28 26.53 19.52
N ASP A 313 34.60 26.54 19.78
CA ASP A 313 35.56 27.41 19.10
C ASP A 313 35.78 27.03 17.62
N ARG A 314 35.53 25.77 17.22
CA ARG A 314 35.51 25.34 15.81
C ARG A 314 34.23 25.79 15.07
N ALA A 315 33.14 26.03 15.80
CA ALA A 315 31.86 26.48 15.25
C ALA A 315 31.22 27.62 16.08
N PRO A 316 31.81 28.84 16.10
CA PRO A 316 31.35 29.90 16.99
C PRO A 316 29.92 30.36 16.70
N ARG A 317 29.09 30.48 17.74
CA ARG A 317 27.68 30.91 17.67
C ARG A 317 27.45 32.15 16.80
N VAL A 318 28.34 33.14 16.91
CA VAL A 318 28.23 34.43 16.20
C VAL A 318 28.31 34.22 14.67
N LEU A 319 29.23 33.35 14.23
CA LEU A 319 29.36 33.00 12.82
C LEU A 319 28.20 32.12 12.36
N ARG A 320 27.78 31.15 13.18
CA ARG A 320 26.63 30.28 12.88
C ARG A 320 25.36 31.09 12.64
N THR A 321 25.07 32.06 13.51
CA THR A 321 23.83 32.86 13.47
C THR A 321 23.79 33.82 12.28
N SER A 322 24.95 34.19 11.73
CA SER A 322 25.06 35.10 10.59
C SER A 322 25.19 34.38 9.24
N ARG A 323 25.22 33.04 9.23
CA ARG A 323 25.28 32.20 8.03
C ARG A 323 23.90 31.69 7.65
N GLU A 324 23.62 31.67 6.35
CA GLU A 324 22.50 30.92 5.79
C GLU A 324 23.02 29.54 5.38
N PHE A 325 22.40 28.49 5.91
CA PHE A 325 22.75 27.10 5.58
C PHE A 325 21.74 26.54 4.58
N GLN A 326 22.23 26.06 3.44
CA GLN A 326 21.47 25.24 2.51
C GLN A 326 21.60 23.76 2.86
N SER A 327 22.78 23.32 3.34
CA SER A 327 23.00 21.96 3.78
C SER A 327 22.54 21.74 5.22
N GLU A 328 21.52 20.90 5.40
CA GLU A 328 21.09 20.42 6.72
C GLU A 328 22.24 19.73 7.46
N TYR A 329 23.08 18.96 6.76
CA TYR A 329 24.24 18.31 7.36
C TYR A 329 25.21 19.33 7.97
N SER A 330 25.58 20.38 7.21
CA SER A 330 26.46 21.44 7.69
C SER A 330 25.84 22.19 8.87
N PHE A 331 24.56 22.55 8.78
CA PHE A 331 23.84 23.18 9.88
C PHE A 331 23.91 22.34 11.16
N GLN A 332 23.73 21.02 11.06
CA GLN A 332 23.79 20.11 12.20
C GLN A 332 25.21 20.02 12.78
N GLN A 333 26.25 19.95 11.94
CA GLN A 333 27.65 19.93 12.40
C GLN A 333 28.01 21.17 13.22
N TRP A 334 27.54 22.34 12.80
CA TRP A 334 27.70 23.57 13.56
C TRP A 334 26.89 23.55 14.86
N ALA A 335 25.64 23.09 14.82
CA ALA A 335 24.75 23.04 15.99
C ALA A 335 25.33 22.20 17.12
N MET A 336 25.86 21.01 16.80
CA MET A 336 26.43 20.09 17.78
C MET A 336 27.61 20.70 18.53
N LYS A 337 28.50 21.39 17.82
CA LYS A 337 29.69 22.05 18.41
C LYS A 337 29.30 23.30 19.21
N ASP A 338 28.30 24.06 18.74
CA ASP A 338 27.77 25.26 19.41
C ASP A 338 27.02 24.97 20.72
N ASN A 339 26.50 23.75 20.90
CA ASN A 339 25.78 23.29 22.12
C ASN A 339 26.69 23.14 23.37
N GLY A 340 27.70 23.98 23.51
CA GLY A 340 28.56 24.07 24.69
C GLY A 340 29.56 22.92 24.83
N VAL A 341 29.82 22.16 23.76
CA VAL A 341 30.82 21.10 23.78
C VAL A 341 32.21 21.70 24.03
N ASN A 342 32.87 21.16 25.05
CA ASN A 342 34.20 21.53 25.48
C ASN A 342 34.99 20.28 25.81
N TYR A 343 36.31 20.34 25.66
CA TYR A 343 37.18 19.25 26.05
C TYR A 343 38.44 19.76 26.77
N SER A 344 39.10 18.86 27.49
CA SER A 344 40.40 19.12 28.10
C SER A 344 41.29 17.90 28.00
N ILE A 345 42.58 18.15 27.77
CA ILE A 345 43.64 17.14 27.64
C ILE A 345 44.70 17.45 28.70
N GLY A 346 44.99 16.50 29.57
CA GLY A 346 46.01 16.64 30.61
C GLY A 346 46.14 15.41 31.50
N ASP A 347 47.32 15.17 32.05
CA ASP A 347 47.63 14.07 32.98
C ASP A 347 47.26 12.65 32.47
N GLY A 348 47.22 12.47 31.15
CA GLY A 348 46.81 11.22 30.49
C GLY A 348 45.29 10.99 30.48
N LEU A 349 44.51 12.06 30.68
CA LEU A 349 43.05 12.08 30.57
C LEU A 349 42.64 12.98 29.39
N ILE A 350 41.64 12.52 28.65
CA ILE A 350 40.92 13.31 27.65
C ILE A 350 39.47 13.33 28.12
N SER A 351 38.95 14.49 28.51
CA SER A 351 37.58 14.62 29.01
C SER A 351 36.74 15.57 28.17
N PHE A 352 35.51 15.17 27.87
CA PHE A 352 34.52 15.96 27.16
C PHE A 352 33.38 16.37 28.10
N LYS A 353 32.93 17.61 27.94
CA LYS A 353 31.82 18.22 28.68
C LYS A 353 30.87 18.85 27.68
N ALA A 354 29.59 18.55 27.82
CA ALA A 354 28.54 19.14 27.00
C ALA A 354 27.23 19.14 27.78
N PHE A 355 26.34 20.08 27.46
CA PHE A 355 24.99 20.10 27.99
C PHE A 355 24.02 19.94 26.82
N CYS A 356 23.37 18.77 26.75
CA CYS A 356 22.50 18.40 25.64
C CYS A 356 21.04 18.61 26.05
N GLU A 357 20.37 19.56 25.39
CA GLU A 357 18.94 19.82 25.57
C GLU A 357 18.07 18.81 24.83
N SER A 358 18.59 18.18 23.77
CA SER A 358 17.88 17.16 23.00
C SER A 358 18.57 15.79 23.07
N PRO A 359 17.80 14.67 23.01
CA PRO A 359 18.34 13.32 22.88
C PRO A 359 19.23 13.15 21.65
N ARG A 360 18.83 13.77 20.54
CA ARG A 360 19.58 13.74 19.27
C ARG A 360 20.99 14.28 19.44
N ASP A 361 21.15 15.44 20.06
CA ASP A 361 22.46 16.04 20.29
C ASP A 361 23.32 15.17 21.21
N TYR A 362 22.72 14.62 22.27
CA TYR A 362 23.39 13.72 23.19
C TYR A 362 23.98 12.51 22.47
N PHE A 363 23.17 11.78 21.68
CA PHE A 363 23.65 10.58 21.00
C PHE A 363 24.69 10.92 19.92
N LYS A 364 24.51 11.99 19.16
CA LYS A 364 25.49 12.38 18.12
C LYS A 364 26.85 12.78 18.69
N VAL A 365 26.89 13.48 19.83
CA VAL A 365 28.16 13.76 20.51
C VAL A 365 28.82 12.44 20.92
N HIS A 366 28.06 11.49 21.47
CA HIS A 366 28.60 10.18 21.83
C HIS A 366 29.10 9.39 20.61
N GLU A 367 28.37 9.39 19.49
CA GLU A 367 28.80 8.74 18.24
C GLU A 367 30.11 9.34 17.70
N TYR A 368 30.27 10.67 17.76
CA TYR A 368 31.52 11.32 17.39
C TYR A 368 32.67 10.87 18.30
N LEU A 369 32.42 10.79 19.62
CA LEU A 369 33.44 10.33 20.57
C LEU A 369 33.80 8.85 20.43
N ASP A 370 32.94 8.03 19.82
CA ASP A 370 33.30 6.66 19.44
C ASP A 370 34.40 6.65 18.37
N TRP A 371 34.44 7.64 17.47
CA TRP A 371 35.53 7.78 16.51
C TRP A 371 36.84 8.19 17.19
N VAL A 372 36.76 9.04 18.22
CA VAL A 372 37.93 9.42 19.03
C VAL A 372 38.47 8.19 19.78
N ASP A 373 37.60 7.39 20.39
CA ASP A 373 37.99 6.13 21.05
C ASP A 373 38.62 5.15 20.06
N LEU A 374 38.10 5.05 18.84
CA LEU A 374 38.68 4.22 17.79
C LEU A 374 40.08 4.70 17.40
N GLU A 375 40.29 6.01 17.28
CA GLU A 375 41.60 6.56 16.93
C GLU A 375 42.63 6.38 18.06
N ILE A 376 42.20 6.46 19.33
CA ILE A 376 43.02 6.09 20.49
C ILE A 376 43.41 4.61 20.43
N GLN A 377 42.47 3.72 20.07
CA GLN A 377 42.78 2.29 19.87
C GLN A 377 43.77 2.08 18.73
N ASN A 378 43.60 2.80 17.61
CA ASN A 378 44.55 2.78 16.49
C ASN A 378 45.96 3.14 16.99
N TYR A 379 46.11 4.20 17.79
CA TYR A 379 47.40 4.54 18.39
C TYR A 379 48.02 3.36 19.16
N PHE A 380 47.25 2.70 20.03
CA PHE A 380 47.75 1.55 20.80
C PHE A 380 48.07 0.31 19.94
N LEU A 381 47.50 0.18 18.73
CA LEU A 381 47.86 -0.89 17.81
C LEU A 381 49.27 -0.70 17.24
N PHE A 382 49.69 0.55 17.01
CA PHE A 382 51.03 0.87 16.50
C PHE A 382 52.07 1.00 17.62
N GLU A 383 51.71 1.59 18.76
CA GLU A 383 52.64 1.80 19.88
C GLU A 383 53.34 0.51 20.32
N ARG A 384 52.63 -0.63 20.30
CA ARG A 384 53.19 -1.95 20.63
C ARG A 384 54.33 -2.41 19.72
N LYS A 385 54.46 -1.81 18.53
CA LYS A 385 55.48 -2.12 17.53
C LYS A 385 56.70 -1.19 17.65
N TRP A 386 56.59 -0.09 18.40
CA TRP A 386 57.66 0.90 18.55
C TRP A 386 58.57 0.56 19.75
N LEU A 387 59.78 1.12 19.77
CA LEU A 387 60.79 0.88 20.81
C LEU A 387 60.51 1.63 22.15
N GLY A 388 59.35 2.28 22.28
CA GLY A 388 58.95 2.99 23.49
C GLY A 388 57.61 3.72 23.36
N SER A 389 57.04 4.10 24.50
CA SER A 389 55.78 4.87 24.58
C SER A 389 56.04 6.38 24.57
N TYR A 390 55.39 7.08 23.64
CA TYR A 390 55.58 8.52 23.42
C TYR A 390 54.58 9.36 24.20
N ILE A 391 53.33 8.90 24.31
CA ILE A 391 52.24 9.59 25.01
C ILE A 391 51.47 8.63 25.93
N LYS A 392 50.89 9.17 27.00
CA LYS A 392 49.99 8.42 27.88
C LYS A 392 48.55 8.75 27.49
N LEU A 393 47.83 7.77 26.96
CA LEU A 393 46.42 7.90 26.60
C LEU A 393 45.52 7.06 27.53
N PRO A 394 44.26 7.45 27.72
CA PRO A 394 43.26 6.58 28.35
C PRO A 394 42.81 5.49 27.36
N GLU A 395 42.11 4.44 27.83
CA GLU A 395 41.49 3.45 26.95
C GLU A 395 40.33 4.06 26.14
N LYS A 396 39.60 4.98 26.77
CA LYS A 396 38.48 5.75 26.21
C LYS A 396 38.47 7.16 26.77
N VAL A 397 37.89 8.10 26.04
CA VAL A 397 37.68 9.46 26.55
C VAL A 397 36.68 9.47 27.72
N ASP A 398 36.89 10.36 28.69
CA ASP A 398 35.96 10.58 29.78
C ASP A 398 34.76 11.41 29.30
N ARG A 399 33.61 10.74 29.25
CA ARG A 399 32.32 11.30 28.83
C ARG A 399 31.42 11.69 30.01
N SER A 400 31.90 11.56 31.26
CA SER A 400 31.09 11.77 32.46
C SER A 400 30.57 13.21 32.60
N GLY A 401 31.23 14.16 31.94
CA GLY A 401 30.85 15.57 31.86
C GLY A 401 29.75 15.90 30.85
N ILE A 402 29.29 14.93 30.04
CA ILE A 402 28.18 15.11 29.10
C ILE A 402 26.88 14.85 29.86
N LYS A 403 26.07 15.91 30.02
CA LYS A 403 24.84 15.90 30.83
C LYS A 403 23.63 16.33 30.00
N SER A 404 22.45 15.93 30.46
CA SER A 404 21.15 16.47 30.04
C SER A 404 20.43 17.10 31.23
N ASP A 405 19.33 17.80 30.97
CA ASP A 405 18.43 18.37 31.99
C ASP A 405 17.57 17.31 32.72
N GLY A 406 17.70 16.03 32.35
CA GLY A 406 16.88 14.93 32.88
C GLY A 406 15.51 14.77 32.21
N SER A 407 15.20 15.55 31.17
CA SER A 407 13.97 15.39 30.36
C SER A 407 13.93 14.06 29.59
N PHE A 408 15.10 13.49 29.31
CA PHE A 408 15.26 12.17 28.73
C PHE A 408 16.35 11.36 29.46
N ILE A 409 16.17 10.04 29.47
CA ILE A 409 17.13 9.07 30.00
C ILE A 409 17.67 8.27 28.80
N PRO A 410 18.90 8.58 28.34
CA PRO A 410 19.47 7.90 27.19
C PRO A 410 19.86 6.46 27.51
N LYS A 411 19.67 5.55 26.55
CA LYS A 411 20.13 4.17 26.61
C LYS A 411 21.00 3.86 25.41
N HIS A 412 22.32 3.82 25.65
CA HIS A 412 23.30 3.50 24.61
C HIS A 412 23.06 2.10 24.02
N GLY A 413 23.17 2.00 22.70
CA GLY A 413 23.05 0.72 21.97
C GLY A 413 21.63 0.24 21.69
N LEU A 414 20.59 0.91 22.21
CA LEU A 414 19.21 0.61 21.88
C LEU A 414 18.75 1.45 20.69
N LYS A 415 18.53 0.78 19.56
CA LYS A 415 17.92 1.31 18.34
C LYS A 415 17.08 0.21 17.71
N PHE A 416 16.32 0.51 16.66
CA PHE A 416 15.72 -0.56 15.88
C PHE A 416 16.82 -1.46 15.32
N THR A 417 16.79 -2.72 15.73
CA THR A 417 17.68 -3.75 15.21
C THR A 417 16.86 -4.70 14.38
N LEU A 418 17.44 -5.13 13.26
CA LEU A 418 16.76 -6.01 12.32
C LEU A 418 17.29 -7.45 12.46
N SER A 419 16.37 -8.41 12.58
CA SER A 419 16.73 -9.82 12.53
C SER A 419 17.09 -10.25 11.10
N GLN A 420 18.38 -10.47 10.82
CA GLN A 420 18.89 -10.85 9.48
C GLN A 420 18.12 -12.01 8.83
N ARG A 421 17.78 -13.06 9.61
CA ARG A 421 17.05 -14.23 9.11
C ARG A 421 15.63 -13.88 8.64
N LYS A 422 14.93 -13.04 9.40
CA LYS A 422 13.53 -12.65 9.14
C LYS A 422 13.43 -11.64 7.98
N ILE A 423 14.44 -10.79 7.81
CA ILE A 423 14.54 -9.88 6.66
C ILE A 423 14.63 -10.66 5.35
N LEU A 424 15.44 -11.71 5.27
CA LEU A 424 15.55 -12.53 4.05
C LEU A 424 14.18 -13.11 3.66
N GLU A 425 13.40 -13.57 4.64
CA GLU A 425 12.02 -14.04 4.43
C GLU A 425 11.08 -12.91 3.94
N LEU A 426 11.26 -11.68 4.42
CA LEU A 426 10.49 -10.47 4.02
C LEU A 426 10.88 -9.92 2.63
N LEU A 427 12.18 -9.86 2.32
CA LEU A 427 12.72 -9.31 1.07
C LEU A 427 12.52 -10.27 -0.12
N MET A 428 12.46 -11.57 0.14
CA MET A 428 12.11 -12.56 -0.88
C MET A 428 10.61 -12.49 -1.30
N GLY A 429 9.79 -11.68 -0.62
CA GLY A 429 8.32 -11.71 -0.67
C GLY A 429 7.57 -10.45 -1.18
N VAL A 430 8.21 -9.50 -1.88
CA VAL A 430 7.57 -8.32 -2.55
C VAL A 430 7.34 -7.07 -1.66
N GLY A 431 7.36 -5.88 -2.29
CA GLY A 431 7.29 -4.53 -1.71
C GLY A 431 6.25 -4.33 -0.60
N LEU A 432 6.76 -3.96 0.59
CA LEU A 432 6.11 -4.16 1.89
C LEU A 432 4.81 -3.38 2.10
N TYR A 433 4.73 -2.12 1.68
CA TYR A 433 3.52 -1.31 1.82
C TYR A 433 3.39 -0.34 0.63
N LYS A 434 2.22 -0.32 -0.02
CA LYS A 434 1.89 0.62 -1.10
C LYS A 434 1.10 1.84 -0.60
N ASP A 435 0.31 1.68 0.45
CA ASP A 435 -0.48 2.75 1.07
C ASP A 435 0.31 3.39 2.22
N LYS A 436 0.49 4.72 2.17
CA LYS A 436 1.15 5.48 3.24
C LYS A 436 0.45 5.35 4.59
N TYR A 437 -0.86 5.10 4.62
CA TYR A 437 -1.65 4.94 5.85
C TYR A 437 -1.69 3.51 6.41
N ALA A 438 -0.88 2.59 5.89
CA ALA A 438 -0.81 1.21 6.38
C ALA A 438 -0.56 1.11 7.91
N CYS A 439 0.09 2.12 8.50
CA CYS A 439 0.31 2.20 9.94
C CYS A 439 -0.96 2.21 10.77
N LEU A 440 -2.08 2.74 10.26
CA LEU A 440 -3.35 2.74 10.99
C LEU A 440 -3.87 1.31 11.21
N ARG A 441 -3.67 0.44 10.21
CA ARG A 441 -4.02 -0.99 10.28
C ARG A 441 -3.14 -1.71 11.28
N GLU A 442 -1.84 -1.46 11.25
CA GLU A 442 -0.88 -2.08 12.17
C GLU A 442 -1.08 -1.61 13.63
N LEU A 443 -1.34 -0.32 13.85
CA LEU A 443 -1.67 0.23 15.17
C LEU A 443 -2.97 -0.39 15.71
N TYR A 444 -4.03 -0.43 14.87
CA TYR A 444 -5.29 -1.06 15.25
C TYR A 444 -5.10 -2.54 15.63
N GLN A 445 -4.37 -3.30 14.82
CA GLN A 445 -4.13 -4.73 15.05
C GLN A 445 -3.35 -4.99 16.34
N ASN A 446 -2.29 -4.21 16.59
CA ASN A 446 -1.52 -4.33 17.83
C ASN A 446 -2.39 -3.98 19.05
N SER A 447 -3.20 -2.92 18.96
CA SER A 447 -4.14 -2.56 20.02
C SER A 447 -5.24 -3.62 20.23
N LEU A 448 -5.75 -4.22 19.15
CA LEU A 448 -6.73 -5.31 19.21
C LEU A 448 -6.14 -6.54 19.90
N ASP A 449 -4.93 -6.95 19.54
CA ASP A 449 -4.25 -8.08 20.16
C ASP A 449 -3.92 -7.80 21.64
N ALA A 450 -3.56 -6.57 22.00
CA ALA A 450 -3.33 -6.17 23.39
C ALA A 450 -4.63 -6.24 24.22
N CYS A 451 -5.76 -5.79 23.69
CA CYS A 451 -7.06 -5.91 24.34
C CYS A 451 -7.52 -7.36 24.46
N ARG A 452 -7.44 -8.16 23.39
CA ARG A 452 -7.82 -9.59 23.39
C ARG A 452 -6.94 -10.43 24.31
N SER A 453 -5.63 -10.17 24.33
CA SER A 453 -4.72 -10.85 25.26
C SER A 453 -5.04 -10.51 26.71
N MET A 454 -5.40 -9.27 27.00
CA MET A 454 -5.85 -8.87 28.33
C MET A 454 -7.16 -9.59 28.70
N GLN A 455 -8.13 -9.60 27.77
CA GLN A 455 -9.41 -10.29 27.93
C GLN A 455 -9.26 -11.79 28.22
N ALA A 456 -8.34 -12.47 27.53
CA ALA A 456 -8.05 -13.89 27.75
C ALA A 456 -7.38 -14.16 29.11
N SER A 457 -6.61 -13.19 29.62
CA SER A 457 -5.89 -13.30 30.89
C SER A 457 -6.72 -12.95 32.13
N SER A 458 -7.77 -12.13 31.97
CA SER A 458 -8.60 -11.67 33.09
C SER A 458 -9.62 -12.72 33.54
N THR A 459 -9.75 -12.93 34.85
CA THR A 459 -10.88 -13.69 35.42
C THR A 459 -12.14 -12.82 35.36
N GLN A 460 -13.30 -13.41 35.07
CA GLN A 460 -14.59 -12.69 34.95
C GLN A 460 -14.95 -11.85 36.20
N GLU A 461 -14.33 -12.12 37.35
CA GLU A 461 -14.52 -11.40 38.61
C GLU A 461 -13.88 -10.00 38.68
N GLU A 462 -12.97 -9.63 37.75
CA GLU A 462 -12.19 -8.37 37.82
C GLU A 462 -12.86 -7.12 37.19
N GLY A 463 -14.13 -7.19 36.80
CA GLY A 463 -14.95 -6.01 36.47
C GLY A 463 -14.56 -5.21 35.21
N ILE A 464 -13.67 -5.70 34.33
CA ILE A 464 -13.45 -5.09 33.01
C ILE A 464 -14.55 -5.58 32.06
N LEU A 465 -15.64 -4.81 31.96
CA LEU A 465 -16.77 -5.19 31.08
C LEU A 465 -16.58 -4.74 29.62
N ARG A 466 -15.64 -3.82 29.32
CA ARG A 466 -15.46 -3.30 27.95
C ARG A 466 -14.06 -2.73 27.70
N PHE A 467 -13.42 -3.16 26.61
CA PHE A 467 -12.17 -2.58 26.10
C PHE A 467 -12.45 -1.46 25.10
N LYS A 468 -11.48 -0.57 24.90
CA LYS A 468 -11.58 0.61 24.03
C LYS A 468 -10.27 0.80 23.26
N ILE A 469 -10.38 0.99 21.95
CA ILE A 469 -9.32 1.46 21.06
C ILE A 469 -9.75 2.84 20.53
N GLU A 470 -8.95 3.85 20.81
CA GLU A 470 -9.22 5.26 20.48
C GLU A 470 -8.17 5.79 19.49
N PHE A 471 -8.63 6.40 18.41
CA PHE A 471 -7.80 7.19 17.51
C PHE A 471 -8.13 8.68 17.61
N ASP A 472 -7.11 9.54 17.62
CA ASP A 472 -7.23 10.99 17.77
C ASP A 472 -6.17 11.73 16.93
N ILE A 473 -6.43 13.00 16.62
CA ILE A 473 -5.45 13.95 16.08
C ILE A 473 -5.32 15.12 17.05
N GLU A 474 -4.15 15.23 17.67
CA GLU A 474 -3.84 16.30 18.62
C GLU A 474 -2.92 17.33 17.96
N ARG A 475 -3.36 18.58 17.86
CA ARG A 475 -2.55 19.69 17.33
C ARG A 475 -1.97 20.51 18.49
N LYS A 476 -0.65 20.68 18.54
CA LYS A 476 0.08 21.49 19.53
C LYS A 476 1.01 22.48 18.83
N GLY A 477 0.61 23.74 18.73
CA GLY A 477 1.39 24.74 17.98
C GLY A 477 1.44 24.37 16.50
N SER A 478 2.64 24.26 15.93
CA SER A 478 2.88 23.76 14.58
C SER A 478 2.73 22.25 14.46
N ASP A 479 2.88 21.51 15.56
CA ASP A 479 3.01 20.05 15.54
C ASP A 479 1.64 19.40 15.52
N THR A 480 1.50 18.33 14.73
CA THR A 480 0.28 17.52 14.65
C THR A 480 0.61 16.07 14.95
N PHE A 481 -0.09 15.49 15.93
CA PHE A 481 0.14 14.12 16.39
C PHE A 481 -1.06 13.24 16.03
N LEU A 482 -0.81 12.10 15.39
CA LEU A 482 -1.75 10.99 15.33
C LEU A 482 -1.60 10.17 16.61
N ILE A 483 -2.70 9.87 17.29
CA ILE A 483 -2.71 9.12 18.53
C ILE A 483 -3.52 7.84 18.34
N CYS A 484 -2.98 6.71 18.79
CA CYS A 484 -3.69 5.46 18.99
C CYS A 484 -3.56 5.07 20.47
N ARG A 485 -4.69 4.84 21.15
CA ARG A 485 -4.71 4.46 22.55
C ARG A 485 -5.57 3.22 22.76
N ASP A 486 -5.06 2.24 23.49
CA ASP A 486 -5.81 1.09 23.97
C ASP A 486 -5.74 0.97 25.49
N ASN A 487 -6.70 0.24 26.05
CA ASN A 487 -6.69 -0.19 27.45
C ASN A 487 -6.37 -1.69 27.60
N GLY A 488 -5.49 -2.21 26.73
CA GLY A 488 -5.08 -3.61 26.72
C GLY A 488 -4.06 -3.97 27.79
N CYS A 489 -3.26 -5.01 27.53
CA CYS A 489 -2.31 -5.56 28.50
C CYS A 489 -1.10 -4.65 28.81
N GLY A 490 -0.77 -3.72 27.90
CA GLY A 490 0.42 -2.88 27.99
C GLY A 490 1.74 -3.68 27.85
N MET A 491 2.85 -2.96 27.97
CA MET A 491 4.23 -3.45 27.85
C MET A 491 5.09 -3.02 29.04
N THR A 492 6.07 -3.86 29.40
CA THR A 492 7.18 -3.53 30.32
C THR A 492 8.40 -3.04 29.54
N ASN A 493 9.42 -2.50 30.23
CA ASN A 493 10.72 -2.17 29.62
C ASN A 493 11.31 -3.37 28.85
N GLU A 494 11.26 -4.57 29.44
CA GLU A 494 11.77 -5.79 28.81
C GLU A 494 11.03 -6.14 27.51
N ILE A 495 9.71 -5.91 27.46
CA ILE A 495 8.93 -6.16 26.24
C ILE A 495 9.32 -5.18 25.15
N ILE A 496 9.52 -3.90 25.50
CA ILE A 496 9.95 -2.86 24.56
C ILE A 496 11.35 -3.19 24.01
N GLU A 497 12.31 -3.45 24.88
CA GLU A 497 13.71 -3.67 24.48
C GLU A 497 13.89 -4.96 23.67
N ASN A 498 13.18 -6.04 24.00
CA ASN A 498 13.38 -7.35 23.37
C ASN A 498 12.49 -7.62 22.14
N TYR A 499 11.33 -6.95 22.03
CA TYR A 499 10.36 -7.22 20.96
C TYR A 499 9.98 -5.98 20.15
N LEU A 500 9.72 -4.83 20.79
CA LEU A 500 9.36 -3.61 20.04
C LEU A 500 10.55 -3.09 19.22
N LEU A 501 11.74 -3.03 19.84
CA LEU A 501 12.97 -2.55 19.18
C LEU A 501 13.65 -3.61 18.30
N ASN A 502 13.27 -4.88 18.43
CA ASN A 502 13.83 -5.98 17.65
C ASN A 502 12.87 -6.37 16.51
N ILE A 503 13.08 -5.73 15.36
CA ILE A 503 12.21 -5.83 14.20
C ILE A 503 12.22 -7.26 13.64
N GLY A 504 11.02 -7.82 13.46
CA GLY A 504 10.81 -9.21 13.05
C GLY A 504 10.58 -10.17 14.22
N ASN A 505 10.66 -9.71 15.47
CA ASN A 505 10.48 -10.52 16.68
C ASN A 505 9.20 -10.13 17.45
N SER A 506 8.06 -10.75 17.10
CA SER A 506 6.78 -10.50 17.79
C SER A 506 6.74 -11.13 19.20
N TYR A 507 6.31 -10.37 20.20
CA TYR A 507 6.07 -10.84 21.58
C TYR A 507 5.16 -12.07 21.63
N TYR A 508 4.11 -12.09 20.81
CA TYR A 508 3.12 -13.17 20.77
C TYR A 508 3.67 -14.50 20.24
N ARG A 509 4.89 -14.52 19.68
CA ARG A 509 5.59 -15.75 19.27
C ARG A 509 6.71 -16.14 20.24
N SER A 510 6.86 -15.43 21.35
CA SER A 510 7.90 -15.73 22.34
C SER A 510 7.54 -16.94 23.18
N SER A 511 8.56 -17.66 23.67
CA SER A 511 8.36 -18.77 24.60
C SER A 511 7.73 -18.32 25.92
N GLU A 512 7.94 -17.06 26.31
CA GLU A 512 7.30 -16.46 27.46
C GLU A 512 5.80 -16.30 27.26
N PHE A 513 5.37 -15.77 26.12
CA PHE A 513 3.96 -15.62 25.80
C PHE A 513 3.26 -16.99 25.69
N SER A 514 3.88 -17.97 25.00
CA SER A 514 3.32 -19.32 24.90
C SER A 514 3.07 -19.97 26.27
N ARG A 515 3.94 -19.73 27.26
CA ARG A 515 3.70 -20.21 28.64
C ARG A 515 2.48 -19.56 29.29
N ARG A 516 2.23 -18.27 29.03
CA ARG A 516 1.03 -17.58 29.54
C ARG A 516 -0.24 -18.08 28.84
N GLN A 517 -0.20 -18.19 27.51
CA GLN A 517 -1.32 -18.66 26.70
C GLN A 517 -1.78 -20.06 27.08
N ALA A 518 -0.85 -20.97 27.42
CA ALA A 518 -1.17 -22.32 27.87
C ALA A 518 -2.07 -22.35 29.14
N SER A 519 -2.05 -21.29 29.96
CA SER A 519 -2.93 -21.15 31.13
C SER A 519 -4.34 -20.66 30.80
N TRP A 520 -4.61 -20.30 29.54
CA TRP A 520 -5.87 -19.70 29.06
C TRP A 520 -6.65 -20.63 28.13
N ASN A 521 -6.33 -21.93 28.10
CA ASN A 521 -6.88 -22.92 27.17
C ASN A 521 -6.83 -22.48 25.69
N ASP A 522 -5.76 -21.79 25.28
CA ASP A 522 -5.54 -21.30 23.91
C ASP A 522 -6.67 -20.41 23.35
N SER A 523 -7.43 -19.74 24.23
CA SER A 523 -8.56 -18.85 23.88
C SER A 523 -8.17 -17.58 23.09
N PHE A 524 -6.88 -17.36 22.82
CA PHE A 524 -6.38 -16.19 22.10
C PHE A 524 -5.47 -16.64 20.96
N THR A 525 -5.73 -16.14 19.75
CA THR A 525 -4.81 -16.29 18.62
C THR A 525 -4.47 -14.90 18.05
N PRO A 526 -3.20 -14.46 18.09
CA PRO A 526 -2.83 -13.10 17.66
C PRO A 526 -3.08 -12.89 16.16
N THR A 527 -3.54 -11.70 15.79
CA THR A 527 -3.64 -11.26 14.40
C THR A 527 -2.30 -10.70 13.90
N SER A 528 -1.49 -10.11 14.79
CA SER A 528 -0.19 -9.48 14.49
C SER A 528 0.96 -10.48 14.58
N GLN A 529 1.51 -10.85 13.42
CA GLN A 529 2.43 -12.00 13.34
C GLN A 529 3.90 -11.65 13.09
N PHE A 530 4.19 -10.55 12.39
CA PHE A 530 5.52 -10.28 11.84
C PHE A 530 6.40 -9.40 12.74
N GLY A 531 5.83 -8.54 13.59
CA GLY A 531 6.61 -7.65 14.45
C GLY A 531 7.38 -6.56 13.68
N ILE A 532 6.80 -6.05 12.58
CA ILE A 532 7.35 -4.96 11.76
C ILE A 532 6.46 -3.72 11.72
N GLY A 533 5.20 -3.84 12.19
CA GLY A 533 4.15 -2.86 11.96
C GLY A 533 4.45 -1.46 12.51
N ILE A 534 5.20 -1.34 13.61
CA ILE A 534 5.54 -0.05 14.21
C ILE A 534 6.37 0.84 13.26
N LEU A 535 7.22 0.25 12.40
CA LEU A 535 8.03 1.00 11.44
C LEU A 535 7.19 1.72 10.38
N SER A 536 6.02 1.19 10.06
CA SER A 536 5.12 1.84 9.09
C SER A 536 4.65 3.21 9.57
N CYS A 537 4.72 3.52 10.87
CA CYS A 537 4.41 4.86 11.40
C CYS A 537 5.36 5.94 10.85
N PHE A 538 6.63 5.59 10.55
CA PHE A 538 7.59 6.52 9.94
C PHE A 538 7.28 6.84 8.47
N MET A 539 6.31 6.16 7.84
CA MET A 539 5.83 6.52 6.51
C MET A 539 4.99 7.81 6.53
N ILE A 540 4.42 8.17 7.68
CA ILE A 540 3.59 9.37 7.84
C ILE A 540 4.10 10.34 8.90
N GLY A 541 5.10 9.94 9.68
CA GLY A 541 5.63 10.74 10.79
C GLY A 541 7.14 10.66 10.95
N SER A 542 7.66 11.58 11.75
CA SER A 542 9.09 11.76 12.00
C SER A 542 9.54 11.16 13.34
N SER A 543 8.64 11.07 14.32
CA SER A 543 8.91 10.46 15.62
C SER A 543 7.73 9.67 16.15
N ILE A 544 8.03 8.70 17.02
CA ILE A 544 7.05 7.89 17.73
C ILE A 544 7.30 8.04 19.23
N GLU A 545 6.26 8.40 19.98
CA GLU A 545 6.25 8.40 21.44
C GLU A 545 5.30 7.31 21.94
N ILE A 546 5.75 6.55 22.92
CA ILE A 546 4.98 5.44 23.50
C ILE A 546 4.91 5.66 24.99
N THR A 547 3.70 5.63 25.54
CA THR A 547 3.45 5.60 26.97
C THR A 547 2.59 4.38 27.27
N THR A 548 3.05 3.51 28.15
CA THR A 548 2.44 2.20 28.39
C THR A 548 2.48 1.84 29.87
N LYS A 549 1.53 1.01 30.30
CA LYS A 549 1.45 0.48 31.66
C LYS A 549 0.82 -0.91 31.65
N THR A 550 1.46 -1.87 32.31
CA THR A 550 0.87 -3.18 32.61
C THR A 550 0.02 -3.13 33.87
N GLN A 551 -0.90 -4.08 34.03
CA GLN A 551 -1.71 -4.16 35.26
C GLN A 551 -0.81 -4.36 36.49
N GLY A 552 -0.89 -3.44 37.45
CA GLY A 552 -0.08 -3.46 38.66
C GLY A 552 1.40 -3.09 38.47
N GLY A 553 1.81 -2.72 37.25
CA GLY A 553 3.17 -2.25 36.95
C GLY A 553 3.30 -0.73 36.94
N ASP A 554 4.56 -0.27 36.83
CA ASP A 554 4.90 1.14 36.67
C ASP A 554 4.64 1.65 35.24
N PHE A 555 4.51 2.96 35.11
CA PHE A 555 4.45 3.61 33.80
C PHE A 555 5.82 3.56 33.13
N VAL A 556 5.80 3.22 31.84
CA VAL A 556 6.95 3.33 30.95
C VAL A 556 6.62 4.33 29.85
N SER A 557 7.52 5.30 29.64
CA SER A 557 7.41 6.23 28.52
C SER A 557 8.73 6.31 27.78
N CYS A 558 8.66 6.25 26.45
CA CYS A 558 9.83 6.24 25.59
C CYS A 558 9.52 6.88 24.24
N ALA A 559 10.57 7.23 23.50
CA ALA A 559 10.44 7.78 22.16
C ALA A 559 11.60 7.37 21.26
N ILE A 560 11.36 7.49 19.96
CA ILE A 560 12.33 7.27 18.89
C ILE A 560 12.07 8.26 17.75
N ASP A 561 13.10 9.02 17.39
CA ASP A 561 13.02 10.18 16.49
C ASP A 561 13.42 9.83 15.04
N GLY A 562 13.16 8.59 14.63
CA GLY A 562 13.46 8.09 13.29
C GLY A 562 13.81 6.60 13.31
N PRO A 563 13.74 5.90 12.16
CA PRO A 563 13.98 4.45 12.09
C PRO A 563 15.43 4.05 12.35
N HIS A 564 16.39 4.99 12.23
CA HIS A 564 17.82 4.77 12.44
C HIS A 564 18.35 5.44 13.70
N GLU A 565 17.49 6.18 14.40
CA GLU A 565 17.88 6.96 15.57
C GLU A 565 17.90 6.10 16.84
N SER A 566 18.57 6.61 17.87
CA SER A 566 18.66 5.94 19.16
C SER A 566 17.38 6.10 19.98
N PHE A 567 17.03 5.05 20.70
CA PHE A 567 15.89 4.99 21.60
C PHE A 567 16.22 5.63 22.96
N TYR A 568 15.23 6.28 23.57
CA TYR A 568 15.39 6.87 24.90
C TYR A 568 14.10 6.83 25.72
N TYR A 569 14.25 6.76 27.04
CA TYR A 569 13.12 6.84 27.97
C TYR A 569 12.83 8.30 28.32
N LYS A 570 11.55 8.60 28.57
CA LYS A 570 11.05 9.90 29.02
C LYS A 570 10.38 9.74 30.38
N THR A 571 10.30 10.83 31.14
CA THR A 571 9.40 10.87 32.30
C THR A 571 7.97 11.09 31.79
N PRO A 572 7.02 10.18 32.04
CA PRO A 572 5.64 10.35 31.57
C PRO A 572 5.02 11.60 32.20
N SER A 573 4.35 12.43 31.40
CA SER A 573 3.65 13.59 31.94
C SER A 573 2.40 13.16 32.73
N LYS A 574 1.99 13.96 33.73
CA LYS A 574 0.76 13.69 34.50
C LYS A 574 -0.47 13.50 33.60
N PHE A 575 -0.62 14.35 32.58
CA PHE A 575 -1.69 14.25 31.60
C PHE A 575 -1.69 12.95 30.81
N GLU A 576 -0.52 12.39 30.50
CA GLU A 576 -0.41 11.08 29.82
C GLU A 576 -0.73 9.93 30.77
N THR A 577 -0.30 10.02 32.03
CA THR A 577 -0.63 8.99 33.03
C THR A 577 -2.13 8.96 33.37
N GLU A 578 -2.82 10.10 33.35
CA GLU A 578 -4.27 10.16 33.58
C GLU A 578 -5.08 9.49 32.45
N LYS A 579 -4.53 9.44 31.23
CA LYS A 579 -5.17 8.82 30.06
C LYS A 579 -5.13 7.29 30.10
N ILE A 580 -4.26 6.67 30.91
CA ILE A 580 -4.13 5.21 31.04
C ILE A 580 -4.40 4.84 32.51
N VAL A 581 -5.63 4.40 32.79
CA VAL A 581 -6.09 4.19 34.17
C VAL A 581 -5.50 2.91 34.79
N ARG A 582 -5.88 1.75 34.25
CA ARG A 582 -5.51 0.42 34.79
C ARG A 582 -4.30 -0.18 34.10
N SER A 583 -4.39 -0.30 32.77
CA SER A 583 -3.35 -0.80 31.88
C SER A 583 -3.64 -0.32 30.45
N GLY A 584 -2.66 -0.46 29.57
CA GLY A 584 -2.81 -0.15 28.15
C GLY A 584 -1.60 0.59 27.57
N THR A 585 -1.73 0.97 26.31
CA THR A 585 -0.68 1.66 25.54
C THR A 585 -1.26 2.89 24.84
N GLN A 586 -0.51 3.98 24.84
CA GLN A 586 -0.72 5.12 23.96
C GLN A 586 0.50 5.26 23.05
N ILE A 587 0.26 5.28 21.74
CA ILE A 587 1.24 5.59 20.73
C ILE A 587 0.88 6.94 20.12
N LYS A 588 1.83 7.87 20.10
CA LYS A 588 1.73 9.16 19.42
C LYS A 588 2.75 9.20 18.28
N VAL A 589 2.30 9.55 17.09
CA VAL A 589 3.14 9.71 15.91
C VAL A 589 3.14 11.19 15.53
N LEU A 590 4.31 11.83 15.55
CA LEU A 590 4.46 13.20 15.07
C LEU A 590 4.37 13.19 13.54
N LEU A 591 3.30 13.74 12.97
CA LEU A 591 3.04 13.68 11.54
C LEU A 591 3.96 14.63 10.76
N ASN A 592 4.39 14.20 9.57
CA ASN A 592 5.09 15.06 8.62
C ASN A 592 4.13 16.12 8.06
N ASP A 593 4.65 17.30 7.67
CA ASP A 593 3.84 18.46 7.25
C ASP A 593 2.81 18.14 6.15
N SER A 594 3.18 17.32 5.15
CA SER A 594 2.26 16.88 4.09
C SER A 594 1.09 16.07 4.63
N VAL A 595 1.32 15.17 5.60
CA VAL A 595 0.21 14.36 6.17
C VAL A 595 -0.58 15.16 7.19
N ALA A 596 0.07 16.04 7.96
CA ALA A 596 -0.56 16.90 8.96
C ALA A 596 -1.57 17.91 8.35
N THR A 597 -1.36 18.29 7.09
CA THR A 597 -2.26 19.15 6.31
C THR A 597 -3.40 18.38 5.65
N GLU A 598 -3.18 17.13 5.24
CA GLU A 598 -4.19 16.28 4.59
C GLU A 598 -5.15 15.58 5.58
N LEU A 599 -4.60 14.95 6.63
CA LEU A 599 -5.35 14.11 7.56
C LEU A 599 -6.12 14.97 8.57
N ASN A 600 -7.40 14.68 8.75
CA ASN A 600 -8.27 15.47 9.63
C ASN A 600 -9.23 14.61 10.46
N ASN A 601 -9.71 15.19 11.56
CA ASN A 601 -10.72 14.66 12.48
C ASN A 601 -11.77 15.74 12.81
N GLU A 602 -12.09 16.59 11.83
CA GLU A 602 -13.11 17.63 11.99
C GLU A 602 -14.48 17.02 12.31
N ASP A 603 -15.40 17.79 12.89
CA ASP A 603 -16.77 17.29 13.11
C ASP A 603 -17.43 16.92 11.77
N LEU A 604 -18.03 15.73 11.71
CA LEU A 604 -18.73 15.22 10.54
C LEU A 604 -20.22 15.51 10.64
N ASN A 605 -20.75 16.28 9.69
CA ASN A 605 -22.18 16.48 9.55
C ASN A 605 -22.80 15.30 8.79
N LYS A 606 -23.91 14.75 9.29
CA LYS A 606 -24.70 13.67 8.63
C LYS A 606 -23.86 12.44 8.28
N VAL A 607 -23.10 11.93 9.25
CA VAL A 607 -22.18 10.79 9.09
C VAL A 607 -22.86 9.52 8.56
N GLU A 608 -24.15 9.35 8.86
CA GLU A 608 -24.96 8.24 8.39
C GLU A 608 -25.03 8.21 6.85
N LEU A 609 -25.11 9.39 6.20
CA LEU A 609 -25.10 9.50 4.73
C LEU A 609 -23.73 9.14 4.13
N LEU A 610 -22.64 9.53 4.81
CA LEU A 610 -21.26 9.19 4.42
C LEU A 610 -21.01 7.69 4.50
N LEU A 611 -21.55 7.04 5.53
CA LEU A 611 -21.48 5.60 5.75
C LEU A 611 -22.31 4.79 4.73
N LEU A 612 -23.39 5.36 4.21
CA LEU A 612 -24.23 4.71 3.20
C LEU A 612 -23.54 4.65 1.83
N ARG A 613 -22.87 5.73 1.42
CA ARG A 613 -22.18 5.80 0.12
C ARG A 613 -21.03 6.80 0.15
N GLU A 614 -19.80 6.34 -0.03
CA GLU A 614 -18.61 7.19 0.12
C GLU A 614 -18.40 8.21 -1.02
N LYS A 615 -18.77 7.87 -2.26
CA LYS A 615 -18.53 8.69 -3.45
C LYS A 615 -19.71 8.63 -4.44
N PRO A 616 -20.87 9.19 -4.07
CA PRO A 616 -22.00 9.23 -4.97
C PRO A 616 -21.70 10.14 -6.17
N ASN A 617 -22.25 9.80 -7.34
CA ASN A 617 -22.16 10.66 -8.51
C ASN A 617 -23.15 11.81 -8.38
N LEU A 618 -22.84 12.92 -7.67
CA LEU A 618 -23.81 13.99 -7.39
C LEU A 618 -24.25 14.76 -8.65
N ARG A 619 -25.57 14.87 -8.88
CA ARG A 619 -26.16 15.56 -10.04
C ARG A 619 -27.37 16.41 -9.67
N GLY A 620 -27.68 17.42 -10.49
CA GLY A 620 -28.89 18.25 -10.37
C GLY A 620 -29.04 18.90 -8.99
N LYS A 621 -30.22 18.79 -8.38
CA LYS A 621 -30.52 19.39 -7.06
C LYS A 621 -29.68 18.84 -5.90
N PHE A 622 -28.99 17.72 -6.08
CA PHE A 622 -28.17 17.08 -5.04
C PHE A 622 -26.70 17.53 -5.06
N THR A 623 -26.30 18.42 -5.96
CA THR A 623 -24.95 19.00 -5.94
C THR A 623 -24.65 19.79 -4.68
N SER A 624 -25.68 20.24 -3.95
CA SER A 624 -25.54 20.89 -2.64
C SER A 624 -24.95 19.98 -1.55
N TYR A 625 -25.01 18.65 -1.71
CA TYR A 625 -24.43 17.69 -0.77
C TYR A 625 -22.92 17.50 -0.95
N LYS A 626 -22.31 18.14 -1.96
CA LYS A 626 -20.89 18.00 -2.28
C LYS A 626 -19.98 18.33 -1.09
N ASP A 627 -20.36 19.32 -0.29
CA ASP A 627 -19.55 19.78 0.85
C ASP A 627 -19.46 18.74 1.97
N ILE A 628 -20.49 17.88 2.14
CA ILE A 628 -20.46 16.76 3.10
C ILE A 628 -19.34 15.77 2.76
N TYR A 629 -19.05 15.60 1.46
CA TYR A 629 -18.05 14.65 0.95
C TYR A 629 -16.65 15.26 0.75
N ALA A 630 -16.51 16.59 0.77
CA ALA A 630 -15.30 17.30 0.35
C ALA A 630 -14.02 16.85 1.09
N ASN A 631 -14.15 16.40 2.35
CA ASN A 631 -13.03 15.99 3.20
C ASN A 631 -13.08 14.52 3.64
N TRP A 632 -14.02 13.73 3.11
CA TRP A 632 -14.27 12.36 3.58
C TRP A 632 -13.08 11.42 3.33
N ASP A 633 -12.42 11.53 2.17
CA ASP A 633 -11.33 10.61 1.77
C ASP A 633 -10.13 10.66 2.72
N ASN A 634 -9.85 11.83 3.30
CA ASN A 634 -8.73 12.05 4.23
C ASN A 634 -9.17 12.17 5.69
N HIS A 635 -10.44 11.89 5.98
CA HIS A 635 -10.93 11.88 7.35
C HIS A 635 -10.47 10.62 8.09
N LEU A 636 -9.94 10.77 9.31
CA LEU A 636 -9.41 9.66 10.11
C LEU A 636 -10.44 8.57 10.35
N PHE A 637 -11.69 8.94 10.68
CA PHE A 637 -12.79 7.99 10.80
C PHE A 637 -12.96 7.13 9.55
N ASN A 638 -12.94 7.71 8.34
CA ASN A 638 -13.05 6.96 7.10
C ASN A 638 -11.89 5.99 6.90
N LYS A 639 -10.65 6.43 7.17
CA LYS A 639 -9.46 5.56 7.09
C LYS A 639 -9.59 4.32 7.99
N ILE A 640 -10.00 4.50 9.25
CA ILE A 640 -10.21 3.40 10.20
C ILE A 640 -11.43 2.55 9.82
N ASN A 641 -12.53 3.19 9.39
CA ASN A 641 -13.75 2.52 8.94
C ASN A 641 -13.50 1.60 7.74
N LYS A 642 -12.54 1.88 6.86
CA LYS A 642 -12.14 0.98 5.76
C LYS A 642 -11.30 -0.21 6.20
N ILE A 643 -10.62 -0.09 7.34
CA ILE A 643 -9.77 -1.15 7.90
C ILE A 643 -10.61 -2.12 8.72
N VAL A 644 -11.62 -1.62 9.44
CA VAL A 644 -12.43 -2.39 10.39
C VAL A 644 -13.85 -2.52 9.86
N ASP A 645 -14.21 -3.73 9.43
CA ASP A 645 -15.57 -4.03 9.00
C ASP A 645 -16.47 -4.34 10.20
N SER A 646 -15.98 -5.12 11.17
CA SER A 646 -16.76 -5.46 12.36
C SER A 646 -15.89 -5.41 13.60
N PRO A 647 -15.99 -4.38 14.46
CA PRO A 647 -15.26 -4.34 15.73
C PRO A 647 -15.45 -5.64 16.53
N PHE A 648 -14.38 -6.14 17.14
CA PHE A 648 -14.41 -7.37 17.92
C PHE A 648 -15.36 -7.25 19.12
N PRO A 649 -16.12 -8.30 19.49
CA PRO A 649 -17.05 -8.23 20.61
C PRO A 649 -16.40 -7.72 21.91
N ASN A 650 -17.08 -6.80 22.60
CA ASN A 650 -16.61 -6.12 23.83
C ASN A 650 -15.40 -5.19 23.67
N ILE A 651 -14.97 -4.89 22.43
CA ILE A 651 -13.91 -3.94 22.13
C ILE A 651 -14.48 -2.79 21.28
N ASP A 652 -14.67 -1.63 21.89
CA ASP A 652 -15.16 -0.45 21.20
C ASP A 652 -14.02 0.23 20.43
N VAL A 653 -14.26 0.59 19.17
CA VAL A 653 -13.31 1.36 18.34
C VAL A 653 -13.90 2.74 18.12
N VAL A 654 -13.20 3.79 18.56
CA VAL A 654 -13.69 5.16 18.50
C VAL A 654 -12.68 6.11 17.89
N ILE A 655 -13.19 7.17 17.25
CA ILE A 655 -12.41 8.28 16.74
C ILE A 655 -12.85 9.54 17.47
N LYS A 656 -11.89 10.28 18.00
CA LYS A 656 -12.16 11.54 18.69
C LYS A 656 -12.19 12.69 17.68
N LEU A 657 -13.31 13.40 17.65
CA LEU A 657 -13.53 14.54 16.76
C LEU A 657 -13.11 15.86 17.43
N LYS A 658 -12.82 16.85 16.59
CA LYS A 658 -12.42 18.21 16.96
C LYS A 658 -13.60 19.00 17.54
N GLY A 659 -13.98 18.67 18.77
CA GLY A 659 -15.13 19.22 19.47
C GLY A 659 -15.47 18.51 20.79
N LYS A 660 -14.73 17.42 21.11
CA LYS A 660 -14.95 16.48 22.23
C LYS A 660 -16.10 15.48 22.04
N ASN A 661 -16.61 15.32 20.82
CA ASN A 661 -17.48 14.18 20.49
C ASN A 661 -16.63 12.96 20.11
N GLU A 662 -17.00 11.78 20.61
CA GLU A 662 -16.42 10.50 20.19
C GLU A 662 -17.35 9.85 19.18
N LEU A 663 -16.81 9.45 18.03
CA LEU A 663 -17.54 8.73 17.00
C LEU A 663 -17.14 7.26 17.01
N LYS A 664 -18.11 6.39 17.27
CA LYS A 664 -17.90 4.95 17.39
C LYS A 664 -18.06 4.25 16.04
N LEU A 665 -17.19 3.29 15.74
CA LEU A 665 -17.36 2.41 14.59
C LEU A 665 -18.54 1.47 14.79
N LEU A 666 -19.33 1.30 13.74
CA LEU A 666 -20.44 0.37 13.70
C LEU A 666 -19.99 -0.95 13.08
N PRO A 667 -20.48 -2.10 13.59
CA PRO A 667 -20.25 -3.38 12.95
C PRO A 667 -20.98 -3.43 11.60
N LYS A 668 -20.32 -3.93 10.57
CA LYS A 668 -20.88 -4.08 9.22
C LYS A 668 -21.10 -5.56 8.89
N PRO A 669 -22.09 -5.88 8.05
CA PRO A 669 -23.16 -4.99 7.65
C PRO A 669 -24.07 -4.63 8.85
N THR A 670 -24.72 -3.46 8.82
CA THR A 670 -25.77 -3.06 9.77
C THR A 670 -26.88 -2.27 9.09
N GLU A 671 -28.07 -2.29 9.68
CA GLU A 671 -29.20 -1.48 9.23
C GLU A 671 -28.85 0.01 9.28
N PHE A 672 -29.23 0.76 8.24
CA PHE A 672 -29.12 2.21 8.23
C PHE A 672 -30.17 2.81 9.17
N GLU A 673 -29.71 3.64 10.11
CA GLU A 673 -30.58 4.31 11.08
C GLU A 673 -31.03 5.67 10.54
N LEU A 674 -32.33 5.82 10.29
CA LEU A 674 -32.92 7.11 9.90
C LEU A 674 -33.18 7.95 11.15
N THR A 675 -32.29 8.89 11.44
CA THR A 675 -32.44 9.84 12.54
C THR A 675 -33.44 10.95 12.18
N SER A 676 -34.00 11.63 13.19
CA SER A 676 -34.95 12.73 13.00
C SER A 676 -34.39 13.89 12.18
N GLU A 677 -33.07 14.10 12.20
CA GLU A 677 -32.41 15.16 11.43
C GLU A 677 -32.37 14.85 9.92
N LEU A 678 -32.34 13.56 9.57
CA LEU A 678 -32.26 13.07 8.19
C LEU A 678 -33.62 12.91 7.51
N GLU A 679 -34.73 13.12 8.22
CA GLU A 679 -36.08 13.13 7.62
C GLU A 679 -36.21 14.18 6.52
N SER A 680 -35.48 15.30 6.63
CA SER A 680 -35.43 16.33 5.58
C SER A 680 -34.61 15.91 4.34
N ASP A 681 -33.80 14.85 4.45
CA ASP A 681 -32.88 14.37 3.42
C ASP A 681 -33.37 13.11 2.69
N LEU A 682 -34.62 12.67 2.92
CA LEU A 682 -35.17 11.44 2.34
C LEU A 682 -34.99 11.34 0.82
N ALA A 683 -35.23 12.42 0.09
CA ALA A 683 -35.05 12.46 -1.36
C ALA A 683 -33.59 12.20 -1.78
N PHE A 684 -32.62 12.58 -0.94
CA PHE A 684 -31.21 12.30 -1.17
C PHE A 684 -30.84 10.87 -0.74
N ILE A 685 -31.44 10.34 0.33
CA ILE A 685 -31.27 8.92 0.69
C ILE A 685 -31.74 8.01 -0.44
N ASP A 686 -32.91 8.29 -1.01
CA ASP A 686 -33.44 7.58 -2.19
C ASP A 686 -32.48 7.67 -3.38
N TYR A 687 -31.85 8.82 -3.57
CA TYR A 687 -30.82 9.03 -4.59
C TYR A 687 -29.58 8.16 -4.35
N LEU A 688 -29.08 8.10 -3.12
CA LEU A 688 -27.92 7.28 -2.74
C LEU A 688 -28.20 5.78 -2.92
N VAL A 689 -29.40 5.33 -2.54
CA VAL A 689 -29.84 3.94 -2.76
C VAL A 689 -29.88 3.63 -4.26
N GLY A 690 -30.40 4.53 -5.10
CA GLY A 690 -30.39 4.35 -6.55
C GLY A 690 -28.98 4.30 -7.18
N ASP A 691 -28.08 5.18 -6.75
CA ASP A 691 -26.68 5.18 -7.21
C ASP A 691 -25.97 3.85 -6.93
N MET A 692 -26.29 3.19 -5.81
CA MET A 692 -25.73 1.88 -5.44
C MET A 692 -26.07 0.78 -6.46
N TYR A 693 -27.28 0.81 -7.03
CA TYR A 693 -27.76 -0.19 -7.99
C TYR A 693 -27.47 0.18 -9.45
N TRP A 694 -26.78 1.30 -9.70
CA TRP A 694 -26.51 1.83 -11.03
C TRP A 694 -27.78 1.96 -11.90
N LYS A 695 -28.96 2.10 -11.27
CA LYS A 695 -30.25 2.27 -11.94
C LYS A 695 -31.22 3.01 -11.02
N ARG A 696 -32.17 3.77 -11.59
CA ARG A 696 -33.27 4.32 -10.78
C ARG A 696 -34.08 3.14 -10.21
N PRO A 697 -34.23 3.04 -8.87
CA PRO A 697 -35.00 1.95 -8.28
C PRO A 697 -36.48 2.17 -8.59
N GLU A 698 -37.20 1.07 -8.83
CA GLU A 698 -38.65 1.08 -9.13
C GLU A 698 -39.48 1.58 -7.95
N TYR A 699 -38.93 1.49 -6.74
CA TYR A 699 -39.49 1.96 -5.49
C TYR A 699 -38.50 2.87 -4.77
N LEU A 700 -38.99 3.87 -4.05
CA LEU A 700 -38.17 4.71 -3.20
C LEU A 700 -38.18 4.19 -1.76
N PHE A 701 -37.04 4.26 -1.06
CA PHE A 701 -36.96 3.90 0.35
C PHE A 701 -37.94 4.74 1.17
N SER A 702 -38.05 6.04 0.86
CA SER A 702 -38.97 6.95 1.53
C SER A 702 -40.44 6.52 1.46
N GLU A 703 -40.84 5.82 0.39
CA GLU A 703 -42.21 5.34 0.15
C GLU A 703 -42.50 4.01 0.86
N VAL A 704 -41.54 3.08 0.86
CA VAL A 704 -41.79 1.69 1.28
C VAL A 704 -41.34 1.37 2.71
N ARG A 705 -40.51 2.21 3.34
CA ARG A 705 -39.86 1.92 4.64
C ARG A 705 -40.80 1.51 5.77
N HIS A 706 -42.01 2.05 5.80
CA HIS A 706 -43.00 1.75 6.85
C HIS A 706 -43.68 0.40 6.68
N ASN A 707 -43.57 -0.21 5.49
CA ASN A 707 -44.15 -1.51 5.18
C ASN A 707 -43.10 -2.63 5.16
N ILE A 708 -41.87 -2.40 5.65
CA ILE A 708 -40.76 -3.36 5.58
C ILE A 708 -40.02 -3.40 6.91
N LYS A 709 -39.73 -4.61 7.41
CA LYS A 709 -38.87 -4.85 8.57
C LYS A 709 -37.59 -5.57 8.16
N THR A 710 -36.44 -5.05 8.57
CA THR A 710 -35.13 -5.68 8.34
C THR A 710 -34.66 -6.45 9.58
N TYR A 711 -34.06 -7.61 9.36
CA TYR A 711 -33.50 -8.50 10.37
C TYR A 711 -32.01 -8.74 10.09
N LYS A 712 -31.17 -8.65 11.12
CA LYS A 712 -29.77 -9.10 11.07
C LYS A 712 -29.72 -10.61 11.36
N ILE A 713 -29.02 -11.35 10.52
CA ILE A 713 -28.88 -12.81 10.62
C ILE A 713 -27.39 -13.12 10.76
N MET A 714 -27.03 -13.89 11.78
CA MET A 714 -25.65 -14.26 12.08
C MET A 714 -25.57 -15.75 12.43
N VAL A 715 -24.74 -16.47 11.69
CA VAL A 715 -24.42 -17.87 11.94
C VAL A 715 -22.93 -18.05 12.17
N GLU A 716 -22.59 -18.98 13.07
CA GLU A 716 -21.21 -19.31 13.38
C GLU A 716 -20.98 -20.82 13.28
N TYR A 717 -19.82 -21.20 12.75
CA TYR A 717 -19.32 -22.57 12.79
C TYR A 717 -17.78 -22.60 12.81
N LYS A 718 -17.19 -23.22 13.84
CA LYS A 718 -15.72 -23.40 13.99
C LYS A 718 -14.91 -22.10 13.83
N GLY A 719 -15.38 -21.00 14.42
CA GLY A 719 -14.70 -19.70 14.33
C GLY A 719 -14.78 -19.04 12.95
N ILE A 720 -15.79 -19.42 12.14
CA ILE A 720 -16.20 -18.72 10.93
C ILE A 720 -17.61 -18.18 11.19
N GLU A 721 -17.75 -16.87 11.17
CA GLU A 721 -19.00 -16.15 11.33
C GLU A 721 -19.46 -15.65 9.96
N PHE A 722 -20.76 -15.78 9.67
CA PHE A 722 -21.37 -15.19 8.49
C PHE A 722 -22.51 -14.27 8.91
N ILE A 723 -22.44 -13.00 8.48
CA ILE A 723 -23.36 -11.94 8.86
C ILE A 723 -24.08 -11.41 7.61
N THR A 724 -25.41 -11.43 7.62
CA THR A 724 -26.25 -10.92 6.53
C THR A 724 -27.52 -10.24 7.06
N HIS A 725 -28.35 -9.73 6.15
CA HIS A 725 -29.62 -9.08 6.46
C HIS A 725 -30.74 -9.65 5.60
N LEU A 726 -31.95 -9.64 6.14
CA LEU A 726 -33.18 -10.04 5.46
C LEU A 726 -34.26 -8.99 5.72
N SER A 727 -34.76 -8.35 4.65
CA SER A 727 -35.87 -7.39 4.72
C SER A 727 -37.17 -8.06 4.27
N LEU A 728 -38.20 -7.99 5.11
CA LEU A 728 -39.49 -8.66 4.92
C LEU A 728 -40.67 -7.67 4.98
N PRO A 729 -41.74 -7.87 4.20
CA PRO A 729 -42.92 -7.01 4.19
C PRO A 729 -43.76 -7.15 5.47
N THR A 730 -44.12 -6.03 6.10
CA THR A 730 -45.12 -6.00 7.18
C THR A 730 -46.55 -6.08 6.62
N ASP A 731 -47.58 -5.93 7.45
CA ASP A 731 -48.96 -5.87 6.99
C ASP A 731 -49.26 -4.61 6.13
N ASN A 732 -50.28 -4.72 5.28
CA ASN A 732 -50.79 -3.63 4.43
C ASN A 732 -49.77 -3.07 3.43
N VAL A 733 -49.03 -3.94 2.74
CA VAL A 733 -48.04 -3.52 1.74
C VAL A 733 -48.67 -2.66 0.65
N THR A 734 -48.00 -1.57 0.26
CA THR A 734 -48.45 -0.64 -0.79
C THR A 734 -47.77 -0.85 -2.15
N PHE A 735 -46.65 -1.59 -2.18
CA PHE A 735 -45.88 -1.88 -3.39
C PHE A 735 -46.36 -3.14 -4.13
N GLY A 736 -45.96 -3.25 -5.40
CA GLY A 736 -46.47 -4.26 -6.35
C GLY A 736 -45.57 -5.49 -6.55
N ASP A 737 -44.29 -5.43 -6.18
CA ASP A 737 -43.34 -6.54 -6.32
C ASP A 737 -42.17 -6.51 -5.30
N ILE A 738 -41.30 -7.53 -5.37
CA ILE A 738 -40.17 -7.73 -4.46
C ILE A 738 -39.01 -6.75 -4.61
N ALA A 739 -38.98 -5.89 -5.63
CA ALA A 739 -37.93 -4.88 -5.81
C ALA A 739 -37.94 -3.88 -4.65
N ALA A 740 -39.10 -3.61 -4.05
CA ALA A 740 -39.24 -2.79 -2.85
C ALA A 740 -38.42 -3.33 -1.65
N LEU A 741 -38.26 -4.65 -1.53
CA LEU A 741 -37.49 -5.26 -0.43
C LEU A 741 -35.97 -5.12 -0.61
N ARG A 742 -35.51 -4.61 -1.76
CA ARG A 742 -34.09 -4.37 -2.06
C ARG A 742 -33.65 -2.95 -1.74
N VAL A 743 -34.58 -2.00 -1.57
CA VAL A 743 -34.22 -0.58 -1.39
C VAL A 743 -33.94 -0.21 0.07
N MET A 744 -34.04 -1.18 0.99
CA MET A 744 -33.68 -0.97 2.40
C MET A 744 -32.16 -0.72 2.53
N PRO A 745 -31.75 0.47 2.98
CA PRO A 745 -30.33 0.83 3.05
C PRO A 745 -29.61 0.03 4.15
N ILE A 746 -28.45 -0.55 3.80
CA ILE A 746 -27.54 -1.26 4.70
C ILE A 746 -26.18 -0.57 4.65
N VAL A 747 -25.61 -0.30 5.82
CA VAL A 747 -24.27 0.28 5.96
C VAL A 747 -23.24 -0.85 5.90
N GLY A 748 -22.23 -0.66 5.04
CA GLY A 748 -21.14 -1.61 4.83
C GLY A 748 -21.41 -2.66 3.74
N SER A 749 -20.34 -3.13 3.10
CA SER A 749 -20.41 -4.08 2.00
C SER A 749 -20.21 -5.52 2.44
N THR A 750 -20.40 -6.43 1.50
CA THR A 750 -20.05 -7.84 1.64
C THR A 750 -18.55 -8.03 1.44
N GLY A 751 -18.02 -9.17 1.88
CA GLY A 751 -16.58 -9.44 1.77
C GLY A 751 -16.07 -10.42 2.82
N VAL A 752 -14.77 -10.33 3.07
CA VAL A 752 -14.08 -11.19 4.04
C VAL A 752 -13.26 -10.34 5.01
N CYS A 753 -13.39 -10.65 6.28
CA CYS A 753 -12.57 -10.08 7.34
C CYS A 753 -11.98 -11.17 8.25
N ILE A 754 -10.91 -10.83 8.96
CA ILE A 754 -10.27 -11.68 9.97
C ILE A 754 -10.27 -10.91 11.27
N ASP A 755 -10.84 -11.47 12.33
CA ASP A 755 -11.05 -10.79 13.62
C ASP A 755 -11.71 -9.40 13.45
N GLY A 756 -12.58 -9.26 12.43
CA GLY A 756 -13.24 -7.99 12.11
C GLY A 756 -12.47 -7.04 11.18
N ILE A 757 -11.23 -7.35 10.84
CA ILE A 757 -10.36 -6.54 9.98
C ILE A 757 -10.56 -6.90 8.51
N SER A 758 -10.88 -5.92 7.69
CA SER A 758 -11.16 -6.09 6.26
C SER A 758 -9.96 -6.66 5.51
N VAL A 759 -10.19 -7.60 4.59
CA VAL A 759 -9.17 -8.18 3.69
C VAL A 759 -9.41 -7.70 2.26
N GLY A 760 -9.36 -6.38 2.03
CA GLY A 760 -9.40 -5.75 0.70
C GLY A 760 -10.59 -6.11 -0.22
N THR A 761 -10.75 -5.38 -1.32
CA THR A 761 -11.88 -5.59 -2.26
C THR A 761 -11.60 -6.62 -3.36
N ASN A 762 -10.34 -7.06 -3.51
CA ASN A 762 -9.90 -8.02 -4.54
C ASN A 762 -9.72 -9.44 -4.00
N THR A 763 -10.45 -9.83 -2.96
CA THR A 763 -10.48 -11.21 -2.50
C THR A 763 -11.45 -12.01 -3.33
N SER A 764 -10.98 -12.53 -4.48
CA SER A 764 -11.74 -13.55 -5.22
C SER A 764 -11.91 -14.76 -4.30
N MET A 765 -13.15 -15.02 -3.89
CA MET A 765 -13.51 -16.27 -3.23
C MET A 765 -13.06 -17.46 -4.08
N PRO A 766 -12.74 -18.62 -3.49
CA PRO A 766 -12.37 -19.81 -4.25
C PRO A 766 -13.50 -20.15 -5.23
N HIS A 767 -13.21 -20.06 -6.53
CA HIS A 767 -14.21 -20.32 -7.58
C HIS A 767 -14.59 -21.81 -7.68
N ASP A 768 -13.76 -22.68 -7.12
CA ASP A 768 -13.95 -24.13 -7.02
C ASP A 768 -14.88 -24.53 -5.87
N ILE A 769 -15.15 -23.63 -4.91
CA ILE A 769 -16.13 -23.85 -3.85
C ILE A 769 -17.46 -23.21 -4.25
N GLU A 770 -18.37 -24.04 -4.73
CA GLU A 770 -19.67 -23.68 -5.33
C GLU A 770 -20.47 -22.64 -4.52
N MET A 771 -20.45 -22.73 -3.19
CA MET A 771 -21.25 -21.89 -2.29
C MET A 771 -20.57 -20.57 -1.89
N CYS A 772 -19.25 -20.44 -2.04
CA CYS A 772 -18.52 -19.27 -1.56
C CYS A 772 -18.88 -18.01 -2.35
N PHE A 773 -19.00 -18.12 -3.68
CA PHE A 773 -19.27 -16.98 -4.54
C PHE A 773 -20.66 -16.35 -4.29
N PRO A 774 -21.78 -17.09 -4.25
CA PRO A 774 -23.09 -16.49 -3.94
C PRO A 774 -23.16 -15.84 -2.55
N ILE A 775 -22.57 -16.48 -1.55
CA ILE A 775 -22.58 -16.01 -0.15
C ILE A 775 -21.82 -14.69 0.00
N SER A 776 -20.72 -14.50 -0.73
CA SER A 776 -19.93 -13.27 -0.68
C SER A 776 -20.62 -12.04 -1.29
N TYR A 777 -21.77 -12.19 -1.98
CA TYR A 777 -22.56 -11.05 -2.47
C TYR A 777 -23.70 -10.65 -1.54
N ILE A 778 -23.99 -11.45 -0.51
CA ILE A 778 -25.14 -11.20 0.37
C ILE A 778 -24.76 -10.94 1.82
N GLY A 779 -23.51 -11.17 2.24
CA GLY A 779 -23.06 -10.90 3.60
C GLY A 779 -21.55 -10.84 3.79
N LEU A 780 -21.13 -10.65 5.04
CA LEU A 780 -19.72 -10.60 5.47
C LEU A 780 -19.33 -11.94 6.08
N LEU A 781 -18.18 -12.48 5.65
CA LEU A 781 -17.57 -13.67 6.22
C LEU A 781 -16.40 -13.26 7.12
N ASN A 782 -16.50 -13.52 8.42
CA ASN A 782 -15.50 -13.14 9.41
C ASN A 782 -14.83 -14.40 10.00
N PHE A 783 -13.50 -14.49 9.91
CA PHE A 783 -12.72 -15.57 10.51
C PHE A 783 -12.17 -15.13 11.86
N THR A 784 -12.66 -15.74 12.95
CA THR A 784 -12.31 -15.41 14.34
C THR A 784 -11.54 -16.52 15.06
N GLY A 785 -11.52 -17.73 14.49
CA GLY A 785 -10.83 -18.90 15.04
C GLY A 785 -9.44 -19.17 14.46
N GLU A 786 -8.84 -20.30 14.85
CA GLU A 786 -7.54 -20.75 14.34
C GLU A 786 -7.56 -21.05 12.84
N LYS A 787 -8.70 -21.56 12.35
CA LYS A 787 -8.91 -21.90 10.94
C LYS A 787 -9.24 -20.63 10.14
N ARG A 788 -8.22 -20.01 9.55
CA ARG A 788 -8.35 -18.74 8.83
C ARG A 788 -7.45 -18.68 7.57
N PRO A 789 -7.77 -17.82 6.59
CA PRO A 789 -6.97 -17.67 5.37
C PRO A 789 -5.57 -17.14 5.64
N GLN A 790 -4.62 -17.54 4.79
CA GLN A 790 -3.29 -16.94 4.76
C GLN A 790 -3.35 -15.63 3.96
N LEU A 791 -2.80 -14.55 4.52
CA LEU A 791 -2.81 -13.23 3.92
C LEU A 791 -1.45 -12.87 3.31
N SER A 792 -1.48 -11.95 2.33
CA SER A 792 -0.30 -11.21 1.87
C SER A 792 0.32 -10.37 2.99
N VAL A 793 1.57 -9.92 2.81
CA VAL A 793 2.28 -9.09 3.81
C VAL A 793 1.55 -7.78 4.09
N ASP A 794 1.00 -7.13 3.06
CA ASP A 794 0.17 -5.92 3.18
C ASP A 794 -1.26 -6.21 3.67
N ARG A 795 -1.61 -7.51 3.81
CA ARG A 795 -2.88 -8.05 4.31
C ARG A 795 -4.12 -7.59 3.55
N ASN A 796 -3.96 -7.16 2.29
CA ASN A 796 -5.06 -6.74 1.42
C ASN A 796 -5.56 -7.86 0.49
N SER A 797 -4.93 -9.03 0.53
CA SER A 797 -5.29 -10.17 -0.30
C SER A 797 -5.07 -11.49 0.42
N ILE A 798 -5.80 -12.52 -0.02
CA ILE A 798 -5.68 -13.89 0.46
C ILE A 798 -4.76 -14.65 -0.49
N THR A 799 -3.70 -15.26 0.06
CA THR A 799 -2.75 -16.08 -0.70
C THR A 799 -3.11 -17.57 -0.69
N ALA A 800 -3.78 -18.03 0.37
CA ALA A 800 -4.27 -19.40 0.49
C ALA A 800 -5.50 -19.48 1.42
N TRP A 801 -6.44 -20.36 1.07
CA TRP A 801 -7.62 -20.66 1.86
C TRP A 801 -7.39 -21.86 2.80
N PRO A 802 -8.07 -21.93 3.96
CA PRO A 802 -7.88 -23.03 4.89
C PRO A 802 -8.39 -24.38 4.33
N GLU A 803 -7.71 -25.47 4.67
CA GLU A 803 -8.11 -26.82 4.25
C GLU A 803 -9.50 -27.20 4.77
N GLY A 804 -10.32 -27.87 3.97
CA GLY A 804 -11.67 -28.28 4.37
C GLY A 804 -12.68 -27.12 4.50
N LEU A 805 -12.40 -25.95 3.89
CA LEU A 805 -13.34 -24.82 3.85
C LEU A 805 -14.66 -25.19 3.17
N LYS A 806 -14.63 -26.08 2.18
CA LYS A 806 -15.81 -26.50 1.43
C LYS A 806 -16.88 -27.12 2.34
N GLU A 807 -16.47 -28.03 3.23
CA GLU A 807 -17.34 -28.71 4.17
C GLU A 807 -17.88 -27.75 5.24
N ASP A 808 -17.03 -26.84 5.73
CA ASP A 808 -17.45 -25.84 6.71
C ASP A 808 -18.45 -24.84 6.09
N MET A 809 -18.22 -24.39 4.85
CA MET A 809 -19.15 -23.51 4.14
C MET A 809 -20.49 -24.18 3.85
N ALA A 810 -20.50 -25.49 3.54
CA ALA A 810 -21.74 -26.26 3.42
C ALA A 810 -22.54 -26.25 4.75
N THR A 811 -21.84 -26.38 5.87
CA THR A 811 -22.46 -26.35 7.21
C THR A 811 -23.00 -24.95 7.56
N ILE A 812 -22.22 -23.90 7.30
CA ILE A 812 -22.65 -22.50 7.47
C ILE A 812 -23.89 -22.22 6.63
N THR A 813 -23.91 -22.68 5.39
CA THR A 813 -25.06 -22.53 4.48
C THR A 813 -26.30 -23.22 5.01
N SER A 814 -26.17 -24.43 5.55
CA SER A 814 -27.26 -25.16 6.19
C SER A 814 -27.81 -24.42 7.40
N LYS A 815 -26.93 -23.96 8.31
CA LYS A 815 -27.31 -23.18 9.50
C LYS A 815 -28.00 -21.87 9.12
N LEU A 816 -27.48 -21.19 8.10
CA LEU A 816 -28.05 -19.95 7.59
C LEU A 816 -29.46 -20.18 7.05
N THR A 817 -29.65 -21.24 6.27
CA THR A 817 -30.97 -21.63 5.73
C THR A 817 -31.97 -21.86 6.86
N GLU A 818 -31.58 -22.59 7.90
CA GLU A 818 -32.41 -22.84 9.09
C GLU A 818 -32.76 -21.53 9.82
N GLN A 819 -31.78 -20.68 10.09
CA GLN A 819 -31.98 -19.43 10.82
C GLN A 819 -32.85 -18.44 10.05
N VAL A 820 -32.66 -18.34 8.73
CA VAL A 820 -33.50 -17.53 7.83
C VAL A 820 -34.96 -18.01 7.87
N LEU A 821 -35.19 -19.32 7.84
CA LEU A 821 -36.54 -19.89 7.94
C LEU A 821 -37.19 -19.56 9.29
N CYS A 822 -36.45 -19.66 10.40
CA CYS A 822 -36.94 -19.26 11.71
C CYS A 822 -37.39 -17.80 11.72
N VAL A 823 -36.58 -16.88 11.18
CA VAL A 823 -36.91 -15.45 11.09
C VAL A 823 -38.17 -15.23 10.25
N VAL A 824 -38.30 -15.87 9.08
CA VAL A 824 -39.50 -15.77 8.23
C VAL A 824 -40.75 -16.25 8.96
N VAL A 825 -40.66 -17.40 9.62
CA VAL A 825 -41.77 -18.00 10.38
C VAL A 825 -42.20 -17.11 11.54
N GLU A 826 -41.25 -16.58 12.30
CA GLU A 826 -41.53 -15.65 13.39
C GLU A 826 -42.14 -14.36 12.85
N HIS A 827 -41.61 -13.81 11.76
CA HIS A 827 -42.12 -12.61 11.10
C HIS A 827 -43.59 -12.74 10.69
N ILE A 828 -43.94 -13.82 9.98
CA ILE A 828 -45.34 -14.10 9.57
C ILE A 828 -46.27 -14.15 10.79
N LYS A 829 -45.82 -14.77 11.88
CA LYS A 829 -46.59 -14.84 13.14
C LYS A 829 -46.71 -13.48 13.82
N THR A 830 -45.63 -12.72 13.91
CA THR A 830 -45.58 -11.40 14.57
C THR A 830 -46.51 -10.40 13.89
N PHE A 831 -46.52 -10.36 12.55
CA PHE A 831 -47.37 -9.46 11.77
C PHE A 831 -48.74 -10.06 11.40
N LYS A 832 -49.05 -11.29 11.85
CA LYS A 832 -50.33 -12.00 11.62
C LYS A 832 -50.73 -12.05 10.14
N LEU A 833 -49.74 -12.25 9.27
CA LEU A 833 -49.95 -12.27 7.82
C LEU A 833 -50.79 -13.50 7.45
N GLN A 834 -51.78 -13.31 6.58
CA GLN A 834 -52.61 -14.43 6.11
C GLN A 834 -51.80 -15.27 5.11
N PRO A 835 -51.91 -16.61 5.14
CA PRO A 835 -51.12 -17.47 4.25
C PRO A 835 -51.23 -17.10 2.77
N ASP A 836 -52.41 -16.73 2.29
CA ASP A 836 -52.74 -16.33 0.92
C ASP A 836 -52.48 -14.85 0.60
N SER A 837 -51.92 -14.08 1.54
CA SER A 837 -51.69 -12.65 1.36
C SER A 837 -50.51 -12.37 0.41
N LYS A 838 -50.54 -11.18 -0.22
CA LYS A 838 -49.45 -10.74 -1.09
C LYS A 838 -48.12 -10.58 -0.35
N GLU A 839 -48.16 -10.25 0.94
CA GLU A 839 -47.00 -10.12 1.82
C GLU A 839 -46.27 -11.45 2.01
N VAL A 840 -47.02 -12.53 2.27
CA VAL A 840 -46.44 -13.89 2.38
C VAL A 840 -45.87 -14.33 1.04
N ARG A 841 -46.55 -14.03 -0.06
CA ARG A 841 -46.04 -14.30 -1.41
C ARG A 841 -44.72 -13.56 -1.69
N PHE A 842 -44.66 -12.25 -1.43
CA PHE A 842 -43.44 -11.45 -1.61
C PHE A 842 -42.29 -11.92 -0.71
N THR A 843 -42.60 -12.38 0.51
CA THR A 843 -41.62 -12.98 1.42
C THR A 843 -40.94 -14.19 0.78
N TRP A 844 -41.72 -15.12 0.22
CA TRP A 844 -41.17 -16.28 -0.46
C TRP A 844 -40.42 -15.91 -1.74
N ASP A 845 -41.01 -15.07 -2.60
CA ASP A 845 -40.37 -14.62 -3.84
C ASP A 845 -39.00 -13.96 -3.58
N TYR A 846 -38.89 -13.15 -2.52
CA TYR A 846 -37.65 -12.49 -2.14
C TYR A 846 -36.63 -13.45 -1.52
N LEU A 847 -37.08 -14.39 -0.69
CA LEU A 847 -36.21 -15.42 -0.10
C LEU A 847 -35.51 -16.23 -1.19
N PHE A 848 -36.27 -16.75 -2.14
CA PHE A 848 -35.74 -17.54 -3.24
C PHE A 848 -34.92 -16.72 -4.23
N ASP A 849 -35.08 -15.40 -4.25
CA ASP A 849 -34.24 -14.51 -5.06
C ASP A 849 -32.90 -14.17 -4.38
N ARG A 850 -32.92 -13.84 -3.08
CA ARG A 850 -31.74 -13.40 -2.31
C ARG A 850 -30.89 -14.56 -1.81
N PHE A 851 -31.51 -15.66 -1.40
CA PHE A 851 -30.86 -16.84 -0.81
C PHE A 851 -30.93 -18.06 -1.74
N ARG A 852 -30.72 -17.87 -3.04
CA ARG A 852 -30.88 -18.91 -4.08
C ARG A 852 -30.15 -20.23 -3.78
N PHE A 853 -29.00 -20.19 -3.13
CA PHE A 853 -28.24 -21.38 -2.72
C PHE A 853 -28.99 -22.26 -1.70
N GLY A 854 -29.89 -21.68 -0.89
CA GLY A 854 -30.69 -22.38 0.13
C GLY A 854 -32.00 -22.94 -0.41
N SER A 855 -32.29 -22.80 -1.70
CA SER A 855 -33.60 -23.12 -2.30
C SER A 855 -34.10 -24.53 -1.98
N GLN A 856 -33.21 -25.53 -1.97
CA GLN A 856 -33.60 -26.92 -1.65
C GLN A 856 -34.07 -27.06 -0.19
N GLY A 857 -33.35 -26.45 0.75
CA GLY A 857 -33.72 -26.46 2.17
C GLY A 857 -35.01 -25.68 2.43
N PHE A 858 -35.20 -24.54 1.75
CA PHE A 858 -36.44 -23.77 1.84
C PHE A 858 -37.65 -24.57 1.32
N ILE A 859 -37.52 -25.20 0.15
CA ILE A 859 -38.59 -26.06 -0.41
C ILE A 859 -38.92 -27.20 0.55
N GLN A 860 -37.92 -27.91 1.07
CA GLN A 860 -38.16 -29.01 1.98
C GLN A 860 -38.91 -28.55 3.24
N SER A 861 -38.56 -27.37 3.76
CA SER A 861 -39.27 -26.77 4.89
C SER A 861 -40.71 -26.38 4.55
N ILE A 862 -40.95 -25.83 3.35
CA ILE A 862 -42.30 -25.49 2.86
C ILE A 862 -43.15 -26.77 2.71
N ILE A 863 -42.60 -27.87 2.19
CA ILE A 863 -43.32 -29.15 2.01
C ILE A 863 -43.70 -29.78 3.35
N ASN A 864 -42.81 -29.68 4.35
CA ASN A 864 -42.95 -30.34 5.64
C ASN A 864 -43.81 -29.56 6.66
N ASN A 865 -44.20 -28.32 6.36
CA ASN A 865 -44.95 -27.44 7.26
C ASN A 865 -46.22 -26.86 6.61
N HIS A 866 -47.11 -26.26 7.39
CA HIS A 866 -48.35 -25.60 6.91
C HIS A 866 -48.13 -24.36 6.02
N TYR A 867 -46.88 -23.90 5.86
CA TYR A 867 -46.57 -22.76 4.99
C TYR A 867 -46.67 -23.09 3.50
N GLY A 868 -46.69 -24.38 3.13
CA GLY A 868 -46.96 -24.83 1.77
C GLY A 868 -48.44 -24.76 1.38
N ASP A 869 -49.35 -24.56 2.33
CA ASP A 869 -50.81 -24.56 2.11
C ASP A 869 -51.31 -23.19 1.58
N VAL A 870 -50.46 -22.48 0.83
CA VAL A 870 -50.70 -21.17 0.25
C VAL A 870 -50.98 -21.30 -1.24
N SER A 871 -52.10 -20.74 -1.71
CA SER A 871 -52.41 -20.65 -3.14
C SER A 871 -51.46 -19.67 -3.82
N SER A 872 -50.93 -20.05 -4.98
CA SER A 872 -50.03 -19.21 -5.77
C SER A 872 -50.67 -18.92 -7.12
N ALA A 873 -51.07 -17.67 -7.35
CA ALA A 873 -51.71 -17.28 -8.61
C ALA A 873 -50.88 -17.67 -9.86
N SER A 874 -49.54 -17.67 -9.77
CA SER A 874 -48.67 -18.12 -10.87
C SER A 874 -48.64 -19.64 -11.03
N LEU A 875 -48.78 -20.43 -9.95
CA LEU A 875 -48.99 -21.88 -10.06
C LEU A 875 -50.39 -22.20 -10.58
N CYS A 876 -51.42 -21.49 -10.12
CA CYS A 876 -52.79 -21.69 -10.58
C CYS A 876 -52.94 -21.37 -12.07
N ALA A 877 -52.27 -20.32 -12.55
CA ALA A 877 -52.18 -20.01 -13.98
C ALA A 877 -51.42 -21.10 -14.77
N LEU A 878 -50.40 -21.71 -14.16
CA LEU A 878 -49.61 -22.78 -14.77
C LEU A 878 -50.40 -24.09 -14.89
N THR A 879 -51.23 -24.43 -13.90
CA THR A 879 -52.01 -25.68 -13.85
C THR A 879 -53.45 -25.54 -14.35
N GLY A 880 -53.96 -24.31 -14.48
CA GLY A 880 -55.37 -24.03 -14.80
C GLY A 880 -56.34 -24.35 -13.65
N THR A 881 -55.84 -24.62 -12.44
CA THR A 881 -56.62 -25.01 -11.25
C THR A 881 -56.12 -24.26 -10.03
N ASP A 882 -57.00 -23.95 -9.08
CA ASP A 882 -56.55 -23.38 -7.80
C ASP A 882 -55.76 -24.44 -7.01
N ILE A 883 -54.47 -24.20 -6.79
CA ILE A 883 -53.54 -25.17 -6.23
C ILE A 883 -52.57 -24.50 -5.26
N THR A 884 -52.32 -25.13 -4.11
CA THR A 884 -51.31 -24.65 -3.17
C THR A 884 -49.90 -25.05 -3.61
N ILE A 885 -48.87 -24.44 -3.02
CA ILE A 885 -47.48 -24.87 -3.22
C ILE A 885 -47.33 -26.35 -2.83
N SER A 886 -47.88 -26.77 -1.69
CA SER A 886 -47.85 -28.15 -1.20
C SER A 886 -48.52 -29.11 -2.18
N ASP A 887 -49.70 -28.73 -2.70
CA ASP A 887 -50.44 -29.52 -3.69
C ASP A 887 -49.64 -29.64 -5.00
N PHE A 888 -49.09 -28.55 -5.53
CA PHE A 888 -48.27 -28.58 -6.74
C PHE A 888 -47.10 -29.55 -6.60
N MET A 889 -46.47 -29.59 -5.42
CA MET A 889 -45.32 -30.44 -5.15
C MET A 889 -45.70 -31.92 -4.98
N LYS A 890 -46.89 -32.23 -4.46
CA LYS A 890 -47.34 -33.61 -4.16
C LYS A 890 -48.23 -34.23 -5.25
N MET A 891 -48.94 -33.42 -6.02
CA MET A 891 -49.91 -33.88 -7.02
C MET A 891 -49.23 -34.68 -8.14
N SER A 892 -49.87 -35.79 -8.50
CA SER A 892 -49.49 -36.71 -9.57
C SER A 892 -50.73 -37.55 -9.97
N PRO A 893 -51.13 -37.60 -11.26
CA PRO A 893 -50.56 -36.84 -12.37
C PRO A 893 -50.88 -35.34 -12.26
N LEU A 894 -49.96 -34.50 -12.75
CA LEU A 894 -50.13 -33.05 -12.79
C LEU A 894 -50.16 -32.57 -14.24
N LYS A 895 -51.17 -31.77 -14.59
CA LYS A 895 -51.29 -31.12 -15.90
C LYS A 895 -50.80 -29.68 -15.80
N ILE A 896 -49.91 -29.29 -16.71
CA ILE A 896 -49.48 -27.91 -16.91
C ILE A 896 -50.06 -27.44 -18.23
N VAL A 897 -50.85 -26.36 -18.20
CA VAL A 897 -51.73 -25.92 -19.29
C VAL A 897 -51.08 -24.91 -20.24
N SER A 898 -50.06 -24.18 -19.77
CA SER A 898 -49.22 -23.35 -20.65
C SER A 898 -47.95 -22.92 -19.92
N PRO A 899 -46.80 -23.58 -20.12
CA PRO A 899 -45.59 -23.31 -19.35
C PRO A 899 -44.88 -21.98 -19.66
N ASN A 900 -45.54 -20.98 -20.30
CA ASN A 900 -44.86 -19.79 -20.80
C ASN A 900 -44.09 -19.04 -19.70
N LYS A 901 -42.77 -19.24 -19.71
CA LYS A 901 -41.83 -18.78 -18.69
C LYS A 901 -41.67 -17.26 -18.63
N GLN A 902 -42.03 -16.53 -19.69
CA GLN A 902 -41.77 -15.09 -19.80
C GLN A 902 -42.49 -14.26 -18.72
N VAL A 903 -43.52 -14.83 -18.08
CA VAL A 903 -44.34 -14.15 -17.07
C VAL A 903 -44.24 -14.79 -15.67
N LEU A 904 -43.48 -15.89 -15.51
CA LEU A 904 -43.42 -16.60 -14.23
C LEU A 904 -42.42 -15.95 -13.24
N PRO A 905 -42.80 -15.76 -11.96
CA PRO A 905 -41.87 -15.39 -10.89
C PRO A 905 -40.74 -16.40 -10.72
N GLN A 906 -39.59 -15.96 -10.21
CA GLN A 906 -38.42 -16.82 -10.02
C GLN A 906 -38.70 -18.02 -9.10
N PHE A 907 -39.49 -17.82 -8.05
CA PHE A 907 -39.95 -18.89 -7.17
C PHE A 907 -40.69 -19.98 -7.94
N THR A 908 -41.70 -19.61 -8.73
CA THR A 908 -42.47 -20.56 -9.56
C THR A 908 -41.59 -21.28 -10.57
N LYS A 909 -40.62 -20.58 -11.19
CA LYS A 909 -39.62 -21.21 -12.06
C LYS A 909 -38.82 -22.27 -11.32
N THR A 910 -38.31 -21.96 -10.14
CA THR A 910 -37.52 -22.90 -9.31
C THR A 910 -38.34 -24.14 -8.94
N LEU A 911 -39.59 -23.97 -8.52
CA LEU A 911 -40.50 -25.09 -8.22
C LEU A 911 -40.76 -25.95 -9.47
N LEU A 912 -41.05 -25.31 -10.61
CA LEU A 912 -41.29 -26.01 -11.88
C LEU A 912 -40.06 -26.80 -12.33
N TYR A 913 -38.86 -26.21 -12.28
CA TYR A 913 -37.61 -26.90 -12.58
C TYR A 913 -37.40 -28.11 -11.68
N GLY A 914 -37.60 -27.94 -10.37
CA GLY A 914 -37.48 -29.03 -9.41
C GLY A 914 -38.46 -30.17 -9.69
N LYS A 915 -39.73 -29.83 -9.97
CA LYS A 915 -40.79 -30.81 -10.25
C LYS A 915 -40.51 -31.59 -11.53
N LEU A 916 -40.09 -30.89 -12.59
CA LEU A 916 -39.78 -31.52 -13.87
C LEU A 916 -38.55 -32.44 -13.78
N LEU A 917 -37.47 -31.99 -13.12
CA LEU A 917 -36.26 -32.80 -12.95
C LEU A 917 -36.50 -34.04 -12.08
N SER A 918 -37.46 -33.99 -11.15
CA SER A 918 -37.82 -35.12 -10.30
C SER A 918 -38.99 -35.97 -10.85
N SER A 919 -39.55 -35.64 -12.02
CA SER A 919 -40.66 -36.39 -12.61
C SER A 919 -40.21 -37.72 -13.22
N ASN A 920 -41.00 -38.78 -12.99
CA ASN A 920 -40.76 -40.11 -13.57
C ASN A 920 -41.07 -40.13 -15.07
N SER A 921 -42.15 -39.44 -15.47
CA SER A 921 -42.60 -39.34 -16.85
C SER A 921 -43.04 -37.91 -17.17
N ILE A 922 -42.59 -37.38 -18.30
CA ILE A 922 -42.96 -36.07 -18.85
C ILE A 922 -43.53 -36.30 -20.24
N GLN A 923 -44.84 -36.11 -20.41
CA GLN A 923 -45.52 -36.28 -21.69
C GLN A 923 -46.04 -34.94 -22.18
N VAL A 924 -45.73 -34.60 -23.43
CA VAL A 924 -46.23 -33.39 -24.07
C VAL A 924 -47.35 -33.77 -25.05
N LYS A 925 -48.55 -33.21 -24.86
CA LYS A 925 -49.73 -33.42 -25.70
C LYS A 925 -50.32 -32.08 -26.15
N GLY A 926 -50.15 -31.72 -27.42
CA GLY A 926 -50.61 -30.43 -27.93
C GLY A 926 -49.82 -29.27 -27.31
N GLU A 927 -50.43 -28.49 -26.42
CA GLU A 927 -49.74 -27.44 -25.64
C GLU A 927 -49.57 -27.79 -24.16
N ASP A 928 -50.12 -28.92 -23.73
CA ASP A 928 -50.12 -29.35 -22.33
C ASP A 928 -48.91 -30.23 -22.01
N VAL A 929 -48.36 -30.06 -20.81
CA VAL A 929 -47.33 -30.95 -20.25
C VAL A 929 -47.95 -31.76 -19.10
N LEU A 930 -47.99 -33.08 -19.26
CA LEU A 930 -48.48 -34.03 -18.26
C LEU A 930 -47.29 -34.66 -17.53
N LEU A 931 -47.31 -34.58 -16.21
CA LEU A 931 -46.25 -35.04 -15.34
C LEU A 931 -46.73 -36.18 -14.44
N GLU A 932 -45.97 -37.26 -14.40
CA GLU A 932 -46.12 -38.32 -13.40
C GLU A 932 -44.93 -38.29 -12.44
N HIS A 933 -45.22 -38.24 -11.14
CA HIS A 933 -44.23 -38.17 -10.07
C HIS A 933 -44.58 -39.18 -8.95
N ASN A 934 -43.59 -39.92 -8.46
CA ASN A 934 -43.74 -40.79 -7.28
C ASN A 934 -42.87 -40.26 -6.13
N GLY A 935 -43.41 -39.37 -5.30
CA GLY A 935 -42.83 -39.09 -3.99
C GLY A 935 -42.81 -37.62 -3.59
N ASN A 936 -42.06 -37.35 -2.51
CA ASN A 936 -41.77 -36.00 -1.99
C ASN A 936 -40.32 -35.56 -2.32
N ASN A 937 -39.57 -36.35 -3.09
CA ASN A 937 -38.16 -36.08 -3.36
C ASN A 937 -38.02 -35.05 -4.47
N PHE A 938 -37.57 -33.86 -4.09
CA PHE A 938 -37.27 -32.77 -5.00
C PHE A 938 -35.76 -32.65 -5.23
N THR A 939 -35.38 -32.60 -6.50
CA THR A 939 -33.99 -32.33 -6.90
C THR A 939 -33.96 -31.00 -7.64
N LEU A 940 -33.22 -30.04 -7.10
CA LEU A 940 -32.91 -28.81 -7.82
C LEU A 940 -31.59 -28.97 -8.60
N PRO A 941 -31.38 -28.19 -9.66
CA PRO A 941 -30.11 -28.19 -10.38
C PRO A 941 -28.97 -27.78 -9.44
N SER A 942 -28.07 -28.71 -9.11
CA SER A 942 -26.91 -28.50 -8.22
C SER A 942 -25.71 -27.84 -8.91
N LYS A 943 -25.91 -27.16 -10.04
CA LYS A 943 -24.82 -26.63 -10.89
C LYS A 943 -25.16 -25.33 -11.60
N THR A 944 -25.86 -24.41 -10.97
CA THR A 944 -25.98 -23.07 -11.56
C THR A 944 -24.68 -22.32 -11.27
N ARG A 945 -23.74 -22.31 -12.22
CA ARG A 945 -22.68 -21.28 -12.27
C ARG A 945 -23.40 -19.94 -12.39
N TYR A 946 -23.73 -19.34 -11.24
CA TYR A 946 -24.53 -18.12 -11.10
C TYR A 946 -23.81 -16.90 -11.69
N ARG A 947 -23.85 -16.78 -13.01
CA ARG A 947 -23.99 -15.47 -13.67
C ARG A 947 -25.47 -15.36 -14.03
N GLY A 948 -26.13 -14.29 -13.57
CA GLY A 948 -27.56 -14.05 -13.81
C GLY A 948 -27.95 -14.20 -15.28
N ASP A 949 -29.19 -14.64 -15.54
CA ASP A 949 -29.92 -14.72 -16.82
C ASP A 949 -29.21 -15.33 -18.07
N GLY A 950 -27.95 -15.71 -17.95
CA GLY A 950 -27.07 -16.15 -19.03
C GLY A 950 -27.05 -17.67 -19.25
N GLN A 951 -27.95 -18.43 -18.63
CA GLN A 951 -28.04 -19.89 -18.78
C GLN A 951 -29.49 -20.36 -18.87
N VAL A 952 -29.73 -21.40 -19.67
CA VAL A 952 -31.03 -22.08 -19.80
C VAL A 952 -30.86 -23.56 -19.48
N ILE A 953 -31.81 -24.14 -18.75
CA ILE A 953 -31.87 -25.59 -18.53
C ILE A 953 -32.94 -26.16 -19.45
N LEU A 954 -32.58 -27.18 -20.22
CA LEU A 954 -33.49 -27.97 -21.04
C LEU A 954 -33.79 -29.29 -20.33
N ILE A 955 -35.04 -29.72 -20.38
CA ILE A 955 -35.51 -30.97 -19.79
C ILE A 955 -36.13 -31.84 -20.89
N LYS A 956 -35.62 -33.06 -21.04
CA LYS A 956 -36.08 -34.04 -22.02
C LYS A 956 -37.49 -34.51 -21.68
N ALA A 957 -38.43 -34.39 -22.63
CA ALA A 957 -39.71 -35.08 -22.55
C ALA A 957 -39.52 -36.59 -22.83
N ASP A 958 -40.35 -37.44 -22.24
CA ASP A 958 -40.42 -38.87 -22.57
C ASP A 958 -41.32 -39.12 -23.80
N SER A 959 -42.35 -38.28 -23.99
CA SER A 959 -43.23 -38.29 -25.16
C SER A 959 -43.47 -36.88 -25.68
N TRP A 960 -43.47 -36.70 -27.00
CA TRP A 960 -43.57 -35.39 -27.67
C TRP A 960 -44.53 -35.44 -28.87
N ASP A 961 -45.80 -35.12 -28.61
CA ASP A 961 -46.89 -35.13 -29.60
C ASP A 961 -47.08 -33.74 -30.25
N VAL A 962 -45.98 -33.16 -30.74
CA VAL A 962 -45.94 -31.86 -31.43
C VAL A 962 -44.93 -31.95 -32.58
N SER A 963 -45.25 -31.33 -33.72
CA SER A 963 -44.42 -31.39 -34.94
C SER A 963 -43.17 -30.50 -34.91
N TYR A 964 -43.11 -29.55 -33.98
CA TYR A 964 -41.99 -28.61 -33.77
C TYR A 964 -40.92 -29.23 -32.86
N ASP A 965 -39.65 -28.88 -33.08
CA ASP A 965 -38.53 -29.33 -32.24
C ASP A 965 -38.48 -28.60 -30.90
N LEU A 966 -38.94 -27.34 -30.90
CA LEU A 966 -39.02 -26.43 -29.75
C LEU A 966 -40.33 -25.64 -29.80
N VAL A 967 -40.99 -25.52 -28.66
CA VAL A 967 -42.14 -24.63 -28.46
C VAL A 967 -41.82 -23.69 -27.31
N SER A 968 -41.83 -22.38 -27.53
CA SER A 968 -41.37 -21.41 -26.53
C SER A 968 -42.19 -21.46 -25.23
N SER A 969 -43.49 -21.75 -25.32
CA SER A 969 -44.34 -21.91 -24.14
C SER A 969 -44.06 -23.19 -23.36
N MET A 970 -43.37 -24.20 -23.91
CA MET A 970 -43.14 -25.48 -23.23
C MET A 970 -41.94 -25.51 -22.29
N LEU A 971 -41.21 -24.39 -22.19
CA LEU A 971 -39.97 -24.29 -21.44
C LEU A 971 -40.14 -24.63 -19.95
N PRO A 972 -39.26 -25.45 -19.36
CA PRO A 972 -38.01 -25.98 -19.90
C PRO A 972 -38.08 -27.30 -20.67
N VAL A 973 -39.27 -27.82 -20.96
CA VAL A 973 -39.43 -29.11 -21.65
C VAL A 973 -39.18 -28.96 -23.15
N VAL A 974 -38.36 -29.85 -23.69
CA VAL A 974 -38.01 -29.89 -25.12
C VAL A 974 -38.22 -31.29 -25.71
N SER A 975 -38.28 -31.36 -27.04
CA SER A 975 -38.39 -32.63 -27.74
C SER A 975 -37.17 -33.54 -27.45
N PRO A 976 -37.35 -34.87 -27.42
CA PRO A 976 -36.25 -35.81 -27.30
C PRO A 976 -35.15 -35.56 -28.34
N ARG A 977 -35.55 -35.23 -29.58
CA ARG A 977 -34.66 -35.01 -30.72
C ARG A 977 -33.78 -33.79 -30.52
N LEU A 978 -34.36 -32.67 -30.08
CA LEU A 978 -33.59 -31.47 -29.75
C LEU A 978 -32.65 -31.72 -28.57
N PHE A 979 -33.12 -32.39 -27.51
CA PHE A 979 -32.28 -32.71 -26.36
C PHE A 979 -31.07 -33.56 -26.75
N ASP A 980 -31.30 -34.61 -27.56
CA ASP A 980 -30.26 -35.53 -27.99
C ASP A 980 -29.27 -34.84 -28.95
N ALA A 981 -29.75 -33.95 -29.83
CA ALA A 981 -28.88 -33.15 -30.70
C ALA A 981 -28.01 -32.17 -29.89
N VAL A 982 -28.59 -31.51 -28.88
CA VAL A 982 -27.85 -30.61 -27.98
C VAL A 982 -26.79 -31.34 -27.14
N THR A 983 -27.09 -32.57 -26.74
CA THR A 983 -26.17 -33.39 -25.94
C THR A 983 -24.95 -33.84 -26.73
N LYS A 984 -25.09 -33.93 -28.06
CA LYS A 984 -24.02 -34.34 -28.98
C LYS A 984 -23.21 -33.18 -29.54
N GLY A 985 -23.76 -31.96 -29.59
CA GLY A 985 -23.09 -30.79 -30.18
C GLY A 985 -21.81 -30.34 -29.46
N ASP A 986 -20.91 -29.72 -30.22
CA ASP A 986 -19.53 -29.38 -29.80
C ASP A 986 -19.42 -28.18 -28.85
N SER A 987 -20.46 -27.35 -28.73
CA SER A 987 -20.37 -26.10 -27.99
C SER A 987 -21.70 -25.68 -27.37
N GLY A 988 -21.63 -25.04 -26.19
CA GLY A 988 -22.79 -24.44 -25.52
C GLY A 988 -23.35 -25.22 -24.34
N SER A 989 -23.10 -26.53 -24.23
CA SER A 989 -23.48 -27.34 -23.05
C SER A 989 -22.50 -27.17 -21.89
N LEU A 990 -23.03 -26.97 -20.68
CA LEU A 990 -22.31 -26.90 -19.41
C LEU A 990 -22.33 -28.24 -18.65
N GLY A 991 -22.95 -29.27 -19.23
CA GLY A 991 -23.04 -30.62 -18.69
C GLY A 991 -24.47 -31.05 -18.31
N PRO A 992 -24.67 -32.35 -18.03
CA PRO A 992 -25.96 -32.92 -17.68
C PRO A 992 -26.40 -32.54 -16.25
N ILE A 993 -27.72 -32.46 -16.05
CA ILE A 993 -28.40 -32.30 -14.76
C ILE A 993 -29.32 -33.51 -14.57
N GLY A 994 -28.90 -34.47 -13.74
CA GLY A 994 -29.59 -35.75 -13.64
C GLY A 994 -29.61 -36.50 -14.97
N GLU A 995 -30.62 -37.35 -15.17
CA GLU A 995 -30.76 -38.18 -16.39
C GLU A 995 -31.49 -37.47 -17.54
N LYS A 996 -32.26 -36.42 -17.23
CA LYS A 996 -33.18 -35.77 -18.18
C LYS A 996 -32.91 -34.28 -18.41
N GLY A 997 -31.91 -33.69 -17.75
CA GLY A 997 -31.60 -32.26 -17.85
C GLY A 997 -30.26 -31.98 -18.52
N ILE A 998 -30.17 -30.88 -19.27
CA ILE A 998 -28.91 -30.34 -19.79
C ILE A 998 -28.87 -28.83 -19.64
N GLN A 999 -27.71 -28.29 -19.29
CA GLN A 999 -27.54 -26.86 -19.08
C GLN A 999 -26.86 -26.23 -20.29
N LEU A 1000 -27.40 -25.10 -20.76
CA LEU A 1000 -26.90 -24.34 -21.90
C LEU A 1000 -26.54 -22.91 -21.52
N MET A 1001 -25.55 -22.35 -22.21
CA MET A 1001 -25.36 -20.89 -22.21
C MET A 1001 -26.48 -20.19 -23.00
N ASN A 1002 -26.94 -19.06 -22.48
CA ASN A 1002 -27.98 -18.22 -23.09
C ASN A 1002 -27.35 -17.09 -23.92
N TYR A 1003 -26.78 -17.44 -25.07
CA TYR A 1003 -26.27 -16.45 -26.01
C TYR A 1003 -27.42 -15.79 -26.79
N SER A 1004 -27.27 -14.51 -27.14
CA SER A 1004 -28.27 -13.73 -27.89
C SER A 1004 -28.57 -14.31 -29.28
N ASN A 1005 -27.70 -15.15 -29.82
CA ASN A 1005 -27.81 -15.85 -31.09
C ASN A 1005 -27.65 -17.38 -30.99
N GLY A 1006 -27.85 -17.93 -29.79
CA GLY A 1006 -27.90 -19.38 -29.55
C GLY A 1006 -29.34 -19.89 -29.40
N ILE A 1007 -29.52 -21.20 -29.26
CA ILE A 1007 -30.84 -21.81 -29.04
C ILE A 1007 -31.49 -21.25 -27.76
N GLY A 1008 -30.66 -20.91 -26.76
CA GLY A 1008 -31.05 -20.21 -25.53
C GLY A 1008 -31.94 -18.98 -25.74
N ALA A 1009 -31.72 -18.23 -26.82
CA ALA A 1009 -32.41 -16.98 -27.10
C ALA A 1009 -33.91 -17.14 -27.36
N PHE A 1010 -34.34 -18.26 -27.95
CA PHE A 1010 -35.75 -18.47 -28.36
C PHE A 1010 -36.68 -18.63 -27.16
N PHE A 1011 -36.14 -19.10 -26.04
CA PHE A 1011 -36.85 -19.26 -24.78
C PHE A 1011 -37.31 -17.93 -24.17
N GLY A 1012 -36.61 -16.84 -24.45
CA GLY A 1012 -36.98 -15.48 -24.07
C GLY A 1012 -37.56 -14.64 -25.21
N GLN A 1013 -37.81 -15.22 -26.38
CA GLN A 1013 -38.28 -14.48 -27.55
C GLN A 1013 -39.76 -14.10 -27.41
N SER A 1014 -40.05 -12.79 -27.32
CA SER A 1014 -41.41 -12.27 -27.29
C SER A 1014 -42.07 -12.37 -28.67
N PRO A 1015 -43.34 -12.79 -28.78
CA PRO A 1015 -44.07 -12.79 -30.06
C PRO A 1015 -44.29 -11.40 -30.63
N LEU A 1016 -44.19 -10.33 -29.81
CA LEU A 1016 -44.26 -8.94 -30.28
C LEU A 1016 -42.97 -8.47 -30.98
N ALA A 1017 -41.85 -9.15 -30.73
CA ALA A 1017 -40.53 -8.79 -31.27
C ALA A 1017 -40.15 -9.64 -32.49
N ILE A 1018 -41.16 -10.17 -33.20
CA ILE A 1018 -41.03 -11.02 -34.38
C ILE A 1018 -41.81 -10.39 -35.50
N HIS A 1019 -41.23 -10.35 -36.69
CA HIS A 1019 -41.90 -9.93 -37.91
C HIS A 1019 -41.48 -10.84 -39.06
N ASP A 1020 -42.44 -11.30 -39.85
CA ASP A 1020 -42.22 -12.16 -41.04
C ASP A 1020 -41.21 -11.58 -42.05
N LYS A 1021 -41.20 -10.27 -42.27
CA LYS A 1021 -40.29 -9.58 -43.21
C LYS A 1021 -39.02 -9.05 -42.56
N MET A 1022 -39.11 -8.53 -41.34
CA MET A 1022 -37.96 -7.86 -40.67
C MET A 1022 -37.08 -8.84 -39.89
N GLY A 1023 -37.62 -10.00 -39.52
CA GLY A 1023 -36.94 -11.06 -38.77
C GLY A 1023 -37.16 -10.96 -37.26
N LEU A 1024 -36.15 -11.35 -36.48
CA LEU A 1024 -36.21 -11.44 -35.02
C LEU A 1024 -35.50 -10.26 -34.37
N PHE A 1025 -36.13 -9.68 -33.36
CA PHE A 1025 -35.58 -8.59 -32.57
C PHE A 1025 -35.41 -9.03 -31.12
N SER A 1026 -34.30 -8.62 -30.52
CA SER A 1026 -34.07 -8.70 -29.08
C SER A 1026 -34.52 -7.40 -28.43
N ILE A 1027 -34.95 -7.50 -27.19
CA ILE A 1027 -35.19 -6.35 -26.33
C ILE A 1027 -33.81 -5.77 -25.99
N LYS A 1028 -33.61 -4.46 -26.22
CA LYS A 1028 -32.43 -3.77 -25.72
C LYS A 1028 -32.70 -3.36 -24.29
N GLU A 1029 -31.90 -3.85 -23.35
CA GLU A 1029 -31.64 -3.10 -22.13
C GLU A 1029 -30.79 -1.89 -22.54
N ARG A 1030 -31.38 -0.72 -22.79
CA ARG A 1030 -30.62 0.52 -22.99
C ARG A 1030 -30.88 1.53 -21.89
N ASP A 1031 -29.74 2.08 -21.46
CA ASP A 1031 -29.42 3.13 -20.51
C ASP A 1031 -30.01 3.10 -19.08
N ASN A 1032 -29.09 3.20 -18.13
CA ASN A 1032 -29.28 3.00 -16.70
C ASN A 1032 -30.15 4.07 -15.99
N PHE A 1033 -30.69 5.04 -16.73
CA PHE A 1033 -31.32 6.23 -16.17
C PHE A 1033 -32.62 6.67 -16.87
N GLU A 1034 -33.08 5.95 -17.91
CA GLU A 1034 -34.36 6.23 -18.60
C GLU A 1034 -35.42 5.16 -18.29
N GLU A 1035 -36.70 5.53 -18.37
CA GLU A 1035 -37.82 4.60 -18.10
C GLU A 1035 -37.85 3.47 -19.14
N LYS A 1036 -37.97 2.23 -18.65
CA LYS A 1036 -38.13 1.02 -19.46
C LYS A 1036 -39.33 1.17 -20.41
N VAL A 1037 -39.11 1.12 -21.72
CA VAL A 1037 -40.19 0.79 -22.66
C VAL A 1037 -40.17 -0.72 -22.88
N ALA A 1038 -40.93 -1.45 -22.07
CA ALA A 1038 -41.09 -2.89 -22.22
C ALA A 1038 -42.02 -3.23 -23.40
N ASN A 1039 -41.64 -4.24 -24.19
CA ASN A 1039 -42.47 -5.03 -25.13
C ASN A 1039 -43.73 -4.32 -25.65
N GLU A 1040 -43.56 -3.26 -26.45
CA GLU A 1040 -44.70 -2.66 -27.14
C GLU A 1040 -44.96 -3.35 -28.48
N VAL A 1041 -46.23 -3.37 -28.89
CA VAL A 1041 -46.62 -3.81 -30.23
C VAL A 1041 -45.89 -2.97 -31.27
N TYR A 1042 -45.23 -3.65 -32.23
CA TYR A 1042 -44.55 -3.03 -33.38
C TYR A 1042 -43.29 -2.22 -33.02
N TYR A 1043 -42.58 -2.64 -31.97
CA TYR A 1043 -41.32 -2.01 -31.53
C TYR A 1043 -40.09 -2.88 -31.89
N PHE A 1044 -39.28 -2.45 -32.86
CA PHE A 1044 -38.18 -3.23 -33.45
C PHE A 1044 -36.81 -2.53 -33.42
N GLU A 1045 -36.24 -2.29 -32.24
CA GLU A 1045 -34.96 -1.56 -32.12
C GLU A 1045 -33.70 -2.39 -32.41
N THR A 1046 -33.57 -3.57 -31.80
CA THR A 1046 -32.32 -4.34 -31.84
C THR A 1046 -32.54 -5.66 -32.55
N LYS A 1047 -32.22 -5.69 -33.85
CA LYS A 1047 -32.27 -6.90 -34.65
C LYS A 1047 -31.27 -7.93 -34.09
N ARG A 1048 -31.69 -9.17 -33.91
CA ARG A 1048 -30.79 -10.24 -33.47
C ARG A 1048 -29.76 -10.54 -34.56
N SER A 1049 -28.56 -10.93 -34.13
CA SER A 1049 -27.52 -11.47 -35.01
C SER A 1049 -27.92 -12.85 -35.55
N ARG A 1050 -27.22 -13.30 -36.59
CA ARG A 1050 -27.46 -14.61 -37.23
C ARG A 1050 -27.21 -15.74 -36.24
N PHE A 1051 -28.07 -16.76 -36.30
CA PHE A 1051 -28.00 -17.97 -35.49
C PHE A 1051 -27.09 -18.99 -36.18
N GLY A 1052 -26.04 -19.43 -35.48
CA GLY A 1052 -25.08 -20.41 -36.01
C GLY A 1052 -25.51 -21.88 -35.80
N LEU A 1053 -26.40 -22.15 -34.85
CA LEU A 1053 -26.85 -23.49 -34.44
C LEU A 1053 -25.69 -24.45 -34.09
N HIS A 1054 -24.65 -23.94 -33.46
CA HIS A 1054 -23.48 -24.75 -33.06
C HIS A 1054 -23.81 -25.75 -31.94
N GLU A 1055 -24.91 -25.53 -31.23
CA GLU A 1055 -25.37 -26.41 -30.16
C GLU A 1055 -25.94 -27.73 -30.68
N ILE A 1056 -26.38 -27.81 -31.94
CA ILE A 1056 -26.99 -29.02 -32.55
C ILE A 1056 -26.26 -29.52 -33.80
N ASN A 1057 -25.13 -28.87 -34.13
CA ASN A 1057 -24.30 -29.19 -35.30
C ASN A 1057 -22.84 -29.32 -34.89
N GLU A 1058 -22.34 -30.56 -34.86
CA GLU A 1058 -20.92 -30.88 -34.66
C GLU A 1058 -20.08 -30.34 -35.82
N GLN A 1059 -18.85 -29.89 -35.54
CA GLN A 1059 -17.87 -29.44 -36.52
C GLN A 1059 -17.59 -30.54 -37.55
N GLU A 1060 -17.46 -31.80 -37.12
CA GLU A 1060 -17.27 -32.94 -38.02
C GLU A 1060 -18.47 -33.07 -38.98
N SER A 1061 -19.69 -33.09 -38.43
CA SER A 1061 -20.91 -33.17 -39.24
C SER A 1061 -21.04 -32.03 -40.26
N ARG A 1062 -20.67 -30.81 -39.85
CA ARG A 1062 -20.83 -29.59 -40.64
C ARG A 1062 -19.73 -29.42 -41.68
N TYR A 1063 -18.46 -29.62 -41.33
CA TYR A 1063 -17.35 -29.30 -42.23
C TYR A 1063 -16.88 -30.50 -43.05
N GLU A 1064 -16.93 -31.72 -42.48
CA GLU A 1064 -16.50 -32.96 -43.16
C GLU A 1064 -17.67 -33.62 -43.90
N ASN A 1065 -18.77 -33.90 -43.19
CA ASN A 1065 -19.94 -34.58 -43.78
C ASN A 1065 -20.87 -33.64 -44.54
N LYS A 1066 -20.60 -32.33 -44.51
CA LYS A 1066 -21.41 -31.26 -45.12
C LYS A 1066 -22.91 -31.40 -44.79
N SER A 1067 -23.24 -31.86 -43.59
CA SER A 1067 -24.62 -32.04 -43.12
C SER A 1067 -24.92 -30.98 -42.07
N ILE A 1068 -26.04 -30.25 -42.23
CA ILE A 1068 -26.48 -29.22 -41.28
C ILE A 1068 -27.90 -29.54 -40.82
N ASN A 1069 -28.04 -29.73 -39.52
CA ASN A 1069 -29.33 -29.78 -38.85
C ASN A 1069 -29.91 -28.37 -38.74
N VAL A 1070 -31.13 -28.21 -39.24
CA VAL A 1070 -31.94 -27.00 -39.08
C VAL A 1070 -32.83 -27.10 -37.84
N LEU A 1071 -33.19 -25.97 -37.26
CA LEU A 1071 -34.07 -25.92 -36.10
C LEU A 1071 -35.46 -25.45 -36.52
N TYR A 1072 -36.47 -26.29 -36.27
CA TYR A 1072 -37.86 -25.96 -36.53
C TYR A 1072 -38.61 -25.70 -35.22
N LEU A 1073 -39.08 -24.46 -35.01
CA LEU A 1073 -39.63 -24.06 -33.72
C LEU A 1073 -40.90 -23.22 -33.84
N PHE A 1074 -41.69 -23.19 -32.77
CA PHE A 1074 -42.87 -22.37 -32.64
C PHE A 1074 -42.74 -21.41 -31.45
N VAL A 1075 -42.91 -20.12 -31.71
CA VAL A 1075 -43.05 -19.10 -30.65
C VAL A 1075 -44.53 -18.89 -30.38
N SER A 1076 -45.00 -19.38 -29.25
CA SER A 1076 -46.40 -19.30 -28.85
C SER A 1076 -46.86 -17.87 -28.60
N PRO A 1077 -48.14 -17.55 -28.83
CA PRO A 1077 -48.71 -16.27 -28.45
C PRO A 1077 -48.71 -16.13 -26.92
N ARG A 1078 -48.94 -14.89 -26.44
CA ARG A 1078 -49.14 -14.60 -25.02
C ARG A 1078 -50.39 -13.76 -24.82
N THR A 1079 -50.90 -13.74 -23.60
CA THR A 1079 -51.94 -12.79 -23.20
C THR A 1079 -51.43 -11.35 -23.41
N LEU A 1080 -52.21 -10.56 -24.14
CA LEU A 1080 -51.94 -9.16 -24.41
C LEU A 1080 -52.59 -8.28 -23.35
N THR A 1081 -51.93 -7.18 -23.01
CA THR A 1081 -52.56 -6.13 -22.20
C THR A 1081 -53.59 -5.36 -23.02
N GLN A 1082 -54.51 -4.66 -22.37
CA GLN A 1082 -55.51 -3.85 -23.07
C GLN A 1082 -54.87 -2.86 -24.05
N ARG A 1083 -53.80 -2.18 -23.64
CA ARG A 1083 -53.06 -1.24 -24.49
C ARG A 1083 -52.41 -1.91 -25.70
N GLU A 1084 -51.92 -3.15 -25.53
CA GLU A 1084 -51.36 -3.93 -26.63
C GLU A 1084 -52.45 -4.38 -27.59
N GLU A 1085 -53.62 -4.81 -27.12
CA GLU A 1085 -54.76 -5.14 -27.98
C GLU A 1085 -55.23 -3.93 -28.79
N GLU A 1086 -55.33 -2.75 -28.16
CA GLU A 1086 -55.71 -1.51 -28.83
C GLU A 1086 -54.71 -1.14 -29.94
N LYS A 1087 -53.41 -1.13 -29.63
CA LYS A 1087 -52.34 -0.88 -30.63
C LYS A 1087 -52.31 -1.93 -31.73
N LEU A 1088 -52.53 -3.21 -31.40
CA LEU A 1088 -52.54 -4.27 -32.39
C LEU A 1088 -53.76 -4.16 -33.32
N ALA A 1089 -54.91 -3.72 -32.79
CA ALA A 1089 -56.11 -3.47 -33.58
C ALA A 1089 -55.92 -2.32 -34.57
N GLU A 1090 -55.22 -1.24 -34.18
CA GLU A 1090 -54.86 -0.12 -35.07
C GLU A 1090 -54.00 -0.56 -36.26
N LEU A 1091 -53.06 -1.50 -36.03
CA LEU A 1091 -52.13 -2.00 -37.05
C LEU A 1091 -52.70 -3.13 -37.90
N SER A 1092 -53.81 -3.76 -37.50
CA SER A 1092 -54.33 -4.98 -38.12
C SER A 1092 -54.74 -4.82 -39.58
N SER A 1093 -55.02 -3.59 -40.04
CA SER A 1093 -55.33 -3.29 -41.45
C SER A 1093 -54.10 -3.19 -42.35
N GLU A 1094 -52.99 -2.63 -41.85
CA GLU A 1094 -51.75 -2.41 -42.62
C GLU A 1094 -50.77 -3.60 -42.48
N GLU A 1095 -50.72 -4.21 -41.30
CA GLU A 1095 -49.78 -5.28 -40.93
C GLU A 1095 -50.51 -6.55 -40.49
N ALA A 1096 -51.45 -7.01 -41.31
CA ALA A 1096 -52.30 -8.18 -41.03
C ALA A 1096 -51.50 -9.46 -40.74
N SER A 1097 -50.35 -9.66 -41.40
CA SER A 1097 -49.45 -10.81 -41.17
C SER A 1097 -48.83 -10.77 -39.77
N TYR A 1098 -48.36 -9.61 -39.34
CA TYR A 1098 -47.82 -9.39 -38.00
C TYR A 1098 -48.90 -9.51 -36.92
N ALA A 1099 -50.07 -8.91 -37.11
CA ALA A 1099 -51.19 -9.03 -36.19
C ALA A 1099 -51.63 -10.49 -36.00
N LYS A 1100 -51.67 -11.26 -37.10
CA LYS A 1100 -51.92 -12.71 -37.07
C LYS A 1100 -50.84 -13.44 -36.28
N GLY A 1101 -49.56 -13.16 -36.53
CA GLY A 1101 -48.46 -13.82 -35.82
C GLY A 1101 -48.42 -13.50 -34.32
N VAL A 1102 -48.79 -12.28 -33.92
CA VAL A 1102 -48.91 -11.91 -32.51
C VAL A 1102 -50.03 -12.71 -31.81
N ARG A 1103 -51.19 -12.89 -32.47
CA ARG A 1103 -52.36 -13.57 -31.89
C ARG A 1103 -52.29 -15.10 -31.96
N GLU A 1104 -51.76 -15.64 -33.06
CA GLU A 1104 -51.73 -17.07 -33.34
C GLU A 1104 -50.36 -17.71 -33.10
N GLY A 1105 -49.32 -16.91 -32.79
CA GLY A 1105 -47.93 -17.36 -32.66
C GLY A 1105 -47.16 -17.34 -33.98
N TRP A 1106 -45.91 -17.79 -33.94
CA TRP A 1106 -44.99 -17.74 -35.07
C TRP A 1106 -44.30 -19.09 -35.29
N SER A 1107 -44.40 -19.66 -36.48
CA SER A 1107 -43.54 -20.76 -36.91
C SER A 1107 -42.24 -20.21 -37.47
N ILE A 1108 -41.11 -20.78 -37.04
CA ILE A 1108 -39.77 -20.33 -37.42
C ILE A 1108 -38.91 -21.51 -37.84
N LEU A 1109 -38.18 -21.33 -38.94
CA LEU A 1109 -37.13 -22.23 -39.41
C LEU A 1109 -35.79 -21.50 -39.34
N ILE A 1110 -34.82 -22.08 -38.64
CA ILE A 1110 -33.45 -21.57 -38.55
C ILE A 1110 -32.53 -22.52 -39.30
N THR A 1111 -31.83 -22.02 -40.31
CA THR A 1111 -31.01 -22.86 -41.20
C THR A 1111 -29.54 -22.96 -40.78
N GLY A 1112 -29.08 -22.05 -39.91
CA GLY A 1112 -27.69 -22.02 -39.45
C GLY A 1112 -26.69 -21.43 -40.44
N VAL A 1113 -27.12 -21.00 -41.63
CA VAL A 1113 -26.28 -20.41 -42.70
C VAL A 1113 -26.62 -18.94 -42.96
N SER A 1114 -25.87 -18.26 -43.82
CA SER A 1114 -25.93 -16.80 -43.96
C SER A 1114 -27.15 -16.29 -44.74
N VAL A 1115 -27.50 -16.96 -45.83
CA VAL A 1115 -28.69 -16.71 -46.67
C VAL A 1115 -29.88 -17.41 -46.01
N ASP A 1116 -31.01 -16.73 -45.94
CA ASP A 1116 -32.25 -17.24 -45.31
C ASP A 1116 -32.00 -17.92 -43.95
N ASN A 1117 -31.15 -17.29 -43.11
CA ASN A 1117 -30.78 -17.80 -41.79
C ASN A 1117 -32.00 -18.06 -40.90
N VAL A 1118 -33.02 -17.22 -41.05
CA VAL A 1118 -34.27 -17.24 -40.29
C VAL A 1118 -35.43 -17.02 -41.24
N VAL A 1119 -36.34 -17.99 -41.31
CA VAL A 1119 -37.61 -17.89 -42.03
C VAL A 1119 -38.73 -17.90 -41.02
N VAL A 1120 -39.66 -16.95 -41.13
CA VAL A 1120 -40.72 -16.71 -40.14
C VAL A 1120 -42.08 -16.65 -40.84
N MET A 1121 -43.09 -17.33 -40.29
CA MET A 1121 -44.47 -17.28 -40.78
C MET A 1121 -45.47 -17.18 -39.61
N PRO A 1122 -46.56 -16.42 -39.77
CA PRO A 1122 -47.57 -16.26 -38.72
C PRO A 1122 -48.45 -17.52 -38.59
N GLY A 1123 -48.84 -17.82 -37.36
CA GLY A 1123 -49.60 -18.99 -36.96
C GLY A 1123 -48.79 -20.28 -36.99
N ARG A 1124 -49.47 -21.40 -36.72
CA ARG A 1124 -48.90 -22.75 -36.83
C ARG A 1124 -48.87 -23.19 -38.29
N GLN A 1125 -47.67 -23.32 -38.85
CA GLN A 1125 -47.44 -23.79 -40.21
C GLN A 1125 -46.84 -25.21 -40.23
N ASP A 1126 -46.86 -25.87 -41.39
CA ASP A 1126 -46.14 -27.12 -41.62
C ASP A 1126 -44.72 -26.86 -42.13
N ARG A 1127 -43.81 -27.81 -41.91
CA ARG A 1127 -42.39 -27.70 -42.32
C ARG A 1127 -42.22 -27.32 -43.79
N GLY A 1128 -43.02 -27.92 -44.67
CA GLY A 1128 -42.96 -27.66 -46.10
C GLY A 1128 -43.33 -26.23 -46.48
N GLU A 1129 -44.23 -25.58 -45.74
CA GLU A 1129 -44.60 -24.19 -46.02
C GLU A 1129 -43.44 -23.22 -45.70
N LEU A 1130 -42.65 -23.50 -44.66
CA LEU A 1130 -41.44 -22.71 -44.37
C LEU A 1130 -40.31 -23.02 -45.36
N VAL A 1131 -40.14 -24.28 -45.79
CA VAL A 1131 -39.11 -24.65 -46.78
C VAL A 1131 -39.38 -23.96 -48.13
N LYS A 1132 -40.64 -23.89 -48.58
CA LYS A 1132 -41.04 -23.16 -49.80
C LYS A 1132 -40.75 -21.65 -49.76
N LYS A 1133 -40.48 -21.07 -48.58
CA LYS A 1133 -40.10 -19.66 -48.42
C LYS A 1133 -38.59 -19.44 -48.56
N LEU A 1134 -37.78 -20.49 -48.60
CA LEU A 1134 -36.35 -20.38 -48.88
C LEU A 1134 -36.16 -19.89 -50.32
N SER A 1135 -35.36 -18.85 -50.48
CA SER A 1135 -35.08 -18.24 -51.77
C SER A 1135 -34.22 -19.17 -52.64
N PRO A 1136 -34.23 -18.99 -53.98
CA PRO A 1136 -33.31 -19.73 -54.85
C PRO A 1136 -31.84 -19.62 -54.45
N HIS A 1137 -31.43 -18.44 -53.96
CA HIS A 1137 -30.05 -18.17 -53.51
C HIS A 1137 -29.65 -19.06 -52.32
N PHE A 1138 -30.58 -19.44 -51.43
CA PHE A 1138 -30.28 -20.37 -50.34
C PHE A 1138 -29.74 -21.71 -50.88
N TRP A 1139 -30.37 -22.24 -51.94
CA TRP A 1139 -30.01 -23.52 -52.52
C TRP A 1139 -28.75 -23.43 -53.39
N GLU A 1140 -28.57 -22.32 -54.11
CA GLU A 1140 -27.40 -22.07 -54.94
C GLU A 1140 -26.13 -21.86 -54.10
N ASP A 1141 -26.19 -20.98 -53.09
CA ASP A 1141 -25.04 -20.59 -52.27
C ASP A 1141 -24.62 -21.67 -51.26
N ASN A 1142 -25.46 -22.68 -51.01
CA ASN A 1142 -25.20 -23.75 -50.05
C ASN A 1142 -25.35 -25.15 -50.69
N SER A 1143 -25.11 -25.27 -51.99
CA SER A 1143 -25.31 -26.50 -52.77
C SER A 1143 -24.48 -27.70 -52.29
N GLU A 1144 -23.36 -27.44 -51.61
CA GLU A 1144 -22.48 -28.45 -51.04
C GLU A 1144 -23.04 -29.07 -49.75
N TYR A 1145 -24.04 -28.44 -49.11
CA TYR A 1145 -24.59 -28.89 -47.84
C TYR A 1145 -25.88 -29.71 -48.02
N ASN A 1146 -26.03 -30.78 -47.23
CA ASN A 1146 -27.29 -31.45 -47.00
C ASN A 1146 -27.95 -30.90 -45.72
N PHE A 1147 -29.10 -30.25 -45.88
CA PHE A 1147 -29.87 -29.72 -44.75
C PHE A 1147 -30.92 -30.72 -44.29
N LYS A 1148 -30.94 -31.01 -42.99
CA LYS A 1148 -31.87 -31.99 -42.40
C LYS A 1148 -32.63 -31.40 -41.22
N PHE A 1149 -33.87 -31.83 -41.06
CA PHE A 1149 -34.59 -31.65 -39.80
C PHE A 1149 -34.02 -32.58 -38.72
N LEU A 1150 -34.34 -32.32 -37.44
CA LEU A 1150 -33.81 -33.10 -36.31
C LEU A 1150 -34.33 -34.54 -36.22
N ASP A 1151 -35.33 -34.93 -37.01
CA ASP A 1151 -35.72 -36.33 -37.23
C ASP A 1151 -35.03 -36.99 -38.42
N GLY A 1152 -34.14 -36.28 -39.11
CA GLY A 1152 -33.36 -36.79 -40.23
C GLY A 1152 -33.99 -36.59 -41.60
N ALA A 1153 -35.20 -36.03 -41.70
CA ALA A 1153 -35.84 -35.72 -42.98
C ALA A 1153 -35.05 -34.65 -43.74
N ASP A 1154 -34.80 -34.88 -45.04
CA ASP A 1154 -34.04 -33.96 -45.90
C ASP A 1154 -34.93 -32.78 -46.31
N LEU A 1155 -34.41 -31.56 -46.21
CA LEU A 1155 -35.19 -30.35 -46.55
C LEU A 1155 -35.62 -30.34 -48.02
N LYS A 1156 -34.86 -30.99 -48.91
CA LYS A 1156 -35.20 -31.07 -50.35
C LYS A 1156 -36.46 -31.89 -50.62
N GLU A 1157 -36.86 -32.78 -49.70
CA GLU A 1157 -38.10 -33.56 -49.84
C GLU A 1157 -39.37 -32.70 -49.70
N PHE A 1158 -39.24 -31.46 -49.23
CA PHE A 1158 -40.34 -30.53 -48.97
C PHE A 1158 -40.40 -29.34 -49.95
N MET A 1159 -39.53 -29.32 -50.96
CA MET A 1159 -39.50 -28.27 -52.01
C MET A 1159 -40.67 -28.35 -52.99
#